data_AF-A0A336KCB0-F1
#
_entry.id   AF-A0A336KCB0-F1
#
_cell.length_a   1.000
_cell.length_b   1.000
_cell.length_c   1.000
_cell.angle_alpha   90.00
_cell.angle_beta   90.00
_cell.angle_gamma   90.00
#
_symmetry.space_group_name_H-M   'P 1'
#
loop_
_entity.id
_entity.type
_entity.pdbx_description
1 polymer ?
#
loop_
_entity_poly.entity_id
_entity_poly.type
_entity_poly.pdbx_seq_one_letter_code
_entity_poly.pdbx_strand_id
1 'polypeptide(L)'
;MEEECNKSISELSTDEDEVEPKFKYCRMTNHLQKIVNEDAISCVNVASRFMCVGTLWGRIYLLDHQGNEVETSTSFPNHMISINHISVDSKGEFIASCSDDGMIHINGLYTNDSNLHLNLGVAIKFIELDPDHYKSGSGRKFILGDNRLTLFEKSFLKSLKSSILSESEGEVAAIKWNNNFVAWASSNLGVRVYDLNERCSLGLLKWEEPTDGKLSDYRCNLMWCNSTTLLIGWVDTIRICVIRKRNSVEVSTRNVPGFIVDPISSFKTDFILCGLAPMESISSNQLVVLGYTKLSSGGRPNRPVLCALEYKSNDYTEICIDTLSIKGYENYTHLDYHLDYLAEENQYFIVSPKDIVVASLYEADDRVQWLIEHGKFEEAMEVISQYGGKFSTNSVARLYLDHLLSIQKYEEAAKLCLRTFGNDKKLWEEEVFKFVKVKQLRAVSAFLPRTNDCKLSPHVYEMVLYEYLQLDPIGFLNILKEWQPNLYNSAAVINAIHDHFDRKYQHILLESLAILYSHEKEYDKAVAMYLKLQHKDVFELIRKHDLYGVIKNMILKLIQLDSEKAIALFLEKDKIPPEVVVEQLQQNLEYLYMFLDAFDKVDTSGKFHWKMVELYANFSHEKLLPFLKRSNNYPIQEAYDICKVRSFYPEMVYLLGRMGNTKEALSIILNKLNDINFALEFCKEHNDIDLWTGLIDSSIDDPEKMTILLDNIVGYVNPILLVNKIKEGKKLPGLKSALIKMLSQYNLQVAIQEGCNKILVTDYFNLHERTVKLQQQAMYVSMDNSCRLCGRDVISKEEMSQTGPGFDSNCMTLTRFVLQEQRKFKHATGDLSQLLNCIQTAVKACQSAVRKAGIAKLHGISGDTNVQGETVKKLDVLTNELFINMLESSYTVCYMVSEENEKVIEVETEKSGKYIVCFDPLDGSSNIDCLASIGSIFAIYRKQSETPQPSDYLQPGKNMVAGGYALYGSATMLVLSLGYGVNGFMYDPAIGEFVLTDPDIRIPERGNTYSINEGYCAQWESHVKEYVESKKFPKEGKPYGARYVGSMVADVHRTIKYGGIFIYPSTKSSPNGKLRLLYEGNPMAFIVTQAGGKASTGKQDILDVVPEKIHQRVPVFLGSKLDVDDALSFIK
;
A
#
# COMPACT_ATOMS: atom_id res chain seq x y z
N MET A 1 -6.65 20.58 -24.64
CA MET A 1 -8.05 21.01 -24.83
C MET A 1 -8.67 21.51 -23.53
N GLU A 2 -8.42 20.89 -22.36
CA GLU A 2 -8.84 21.48 -21.06
C GLU A 2 -8.07 22.77 -20.70
N GLU A 3 -6.78 22.86 -21.06
CA GLU A 3 -5.94 24.06 -20.81
C GLU A 3 -6.40 25.33 -21.55
N GLU A 4 -7.15 25.22 -22.65
CA GLU A 4 -7.65 26.38 -23.40
C GLU A 4 -8.93 26.98 -22.79
N CYS A 5 -9.65 26.24 -21.94
CA CYS A 5 -10.91 26.72 -21.38
C CYS A 5 -10.67 27.71 -20.23
N ASN A 6 -9.69 27.43 -19.36
CA ASN A 6 -9.37 28.27 -18.19
C ASN A 6 -8.79 29.65 -18.57
N LYS A 7 -8.06 29.75 -19.69
CA LYS A 7 -7.46 31.04 -20.11
C LYS A 7 -8.47 32.05 -20.67
N SER A 8 -9.68 31.61 -21.07
CA SER A 8 -10.58 32.45 -21.88
C SER A 8 -11.64 33.25 -21.10
N ILE A 9 -11.72 33.10 -19.77
CA ILE A 9 -12.78 33.75 -18.95
C ILE A 9 -12.21 34.77 -17.95
N SER A 10 -10.95 34.62 -17.51
CA SER A 10 -10.30 35.47 -16.50
C SER A 10 -9.32 36.52 -17.05
N GLU A 11 -9.38 36.87 -18.34
CA GLU A 11 -8.58 37.99 -18.85
C GLU A 11 -9.12 39.32 -18.31
N LEU A 12 -8.67 39.71 -17.11
CA LEU A 12 -8.33 41.07 -16.66
C LEU A 12 -8.15 41.11 -15.13
N SER A 13 -6.99 40.66 -14.65
CA SER A 13 -6.39 41.13 -13.40
C SER A 13 -4.86 40.94 -13.47
N THR A 14 -4.22 41.65 -14.39
CA THR A 14 -2.77 41.54 -14.61
C THR A 14 -1.92 42.30 -13.60
N ASP A 15 -2.45 42.81 -12.49
CA ASP A 15 -1.63 43.58 -11.51
C ASP A 15 -2.17 43.62 -10.07
N GLU A 16 -3.06 42.70 -9.65
CA GLU A 16 -3.48 42.60 -8.25
C GLU A 16 -3.11 41.22 -7.72
N ASP A 17 -2.60 41.19 -6.48
CA ASP A 17 -2.01 40.06 -5.75
C ASP A 17 -2.47 38.67 -6.23
N GLU A 18 -1.54 37.72 -6.41
CA GLU A 18 -1.83 36.31 -6.78
C GLU A 18 -2.73 35.63 -5.73
N VAL A 19 -4.03 35.90 -5.75
CA VAL A 19 -5.03 35.36 -4.85
C VAL A 19 -5.55 34.04 -5.43
N GLU A 20 -5.52 33.00 -4.60
CA GLU A 20 -6.06 31.68 -4.94
C GLU A 20 -7.56 31.78 -5.31
N PRO A 21 -7.98 31.29 -6.48
CA PRO A 21 -9.37 31.36 -6.92
C PRO A 21 -10.31 30.51 -6.02
N LYS A 22 -11.58 30.94 -5.90
CA LYS A 22 -12.61 30.25 -5.10
C LYS A 22 -13.69 29.56 -5.93
N PHE A 23 -13.89 29.99 -7.16
CA PHE A 23 -14.72 29.33 -8.14
C PHE A 23 -13.92 28.92 -9.37
N LYS A 24 -14.36 27.83 -9.98
CA LYS A 24 -13.92 27.36 -11.30
C LYS A 24 -15.09 27.50 -12.27
N TYR A 25 -14.84 28.10 -13.43
CA TYR A 25 -15.87 28.38 -14.42
C TYR A 25 -15.71 27.48 -15.65
N CYS A 26 -16.79 26.81 -16.03
CA CYS A 26 -16.88 26.05 -17.26
C CYS A 26 -18.06 26.56 -18.08
N ARG A 27 -17.83 27.00 -19.31
CA ARG A 27 -18.92 27.38 -20.22
C ARG A 27 -19.54 26.11 -20.81
N MET A 28 -20.86 25.97 -20.70
CA MET A 28 -21.56 24.83 -21.27
C MET A 28 -21.60 24.95 -22.80
N THR A 29 -21.27 23.86 -23.51
CA THR A 29 -21.13 23.88 -24.97
C THR A 29 -22.04 22.85 -25.64
N ASN A 30 -21.51 21.99 -26.51
CA ASN A 30 -22.25 20.91 -27.15
C ASN A 30 -23.57 21.35 -27.85
N HIS A 31 -24.65 20.61 -27.66
CA HIS A 31 -25.94 20.86 -28.30
C HIS A 31 -26.59 22.17 -27.83
N LEU A 32 -26.27 22.63 -26.61
CA LEU A 32 -26.71 23.95 -26.14
C LEU A 32 -26.29 25.06 -27.10
N GLN A 33 -25.07 25.02 -27.66
CA GLN A 33 -24.61 26.07 -28.58
C GLN A 33 -25.53 26.21 -29.80
N LYS A 34 -26.03 25.09 -30.32
CA LYS A 34 -26.99 25.10 -31.41
C LYS A 34 -28.32 25.73 -30.97
N ILE A 35 -28.80 25.36 -29.79
CA ILE A 35 -30.05 25.89 -29.22
C ILE A 35 -29.96 27.41 -29.03
N VAL A 36 -28.90 27.92 -28.39
CA VAL A 36 -28.74 29.37 -28.14
C VAL A 36 -28.42 30.15 -29.42
N ASN A 37 -27.90 29.52 -30.46
CA ASN A 37 -27.72 30.19 -31.76
C ASN A 37 -29.06 30.33 -32.50
N GLU A 38 -29.94 29.33 -32.41
CA GLU A 38 -31.25 29.32 -33.07
C GLU A 38 -32.29 30.15 -32.29
N ASP A 39 -32.36 29.99 -30.97
CA ASP A 39 -33.37 30.61 -30.09
C ASP A 39 -32.69 31.19 -28.83
N ALA A 40 -33.42 31.84 -27.94
CA ALA A 40 -32.90 32.31 -26.66
C ALA A 40 -33.55 31.59 -25.49
N ILE A 41 -32.78 31.40 -24.43
CA ILE A 41 -33.22 30.74 -23.20
C ILE A 41 -34.11 31.69 -22.42
N SER A 42 -35.30 31.23 -22.05
CA SER A 42 -36.26 32.00 -21.24
C SER A 42 -36.30 31.54 -19.79
N CYS A 43 -36.17 30.24 -19.54
CA CYS A 43 -36.15 29.66 -18.20
C CYS A 43 -35.36 28.35 -18.17
N VAL A 44 -34.80 28.01 -17.01
CA VAL A 44 -34.08 26.75 -16.77
C VAL A 44 -34.54 26.13 -15.46
N ASN A 45 -34.50 24.81 -15.39
CA ASN A 45 -34.60 24.06 -14.15
C ASN A 45 -33.56 22.93 -14.14
N VAL A 46 -32.65 22.94 -13.17
CA VAL A 46 -31.61 21.92 -13.01
C VAL A 46 -32.07 20.84 -12.04
N ALA A 47 -32.23 19.62 -12.55
CA ALA A 47 -32.52 18.43 -11.76
C ALA A 47 -31.26 17.57 -11.61
N SER A 48 -31.29 16.56 -10.73
CA SER A 48 -30.11 15.72 -10.43
C SER A 48 -29.62 14.85 -11.59
N ARG A 49 -30.45 14.61 -12.61
CA ARG A 49 -30.08 13.74 -13.75
C ARG A 49 -29.94 14.46 -15.08
N PHE A 50 -30.52 15.65 -15.18
CA PHE A 50 -30.61 16.44 -16.40
C PHE A 50 -30.99 17.87 -16.02
N MET A 51 -30.91 18.78 -16.97
CA MET A 51 -31.51 20.10 -16.88
C MET A 51 -32.52 20.33 -18.00
N CYS A 52 -33.59 21.04 -17.66
CA CYS A 52 -34.61 21.47 -18.60
C CYS A 52 -34.30 22.91 -19.05
N VAL A 53 -34.26 23.13 -20.35
CA VAL A 53 -34.12 24.46 -20.94
C VAL A 53 -35.39 24.80 -21.71
N GLY A 54 -36.08 25.85 -21.27
CA GLY A 54 -37.21 26.45 -21.98
C GLY A 54 -36.76 27.65 -22.81
N THR A 55 -37.35 27.82 -23.99
CA THR A 55 -36.94 28.88 -24.93
C THR A 55 -38.05 29.90 -25.23
N LEU A 56 -37.64 31.03 -25.81
CA LEU A 56 -38.56 32.10 -26.23
C LEU A 56 -39.54 31.66 -27.31
N TRP A 57 -39.21 30.69 -28.16
CA TRP A 57 -40.15 30.12 -29.15
C TRP A 57 -40.96 28.94 -28.62
N GLY A 58 -41.00 28.71 -27.31
CA GLY A 58 -41.91 27.74 -26.70
C GLY A 58 -41.43 26.28 -26.74
N ARG A 59 -40.13 26.05 -26.96
CA ARG A 59 -39.56 24.69 -26.98
C ARG A 59 -38.93 24.32 -25.64
N ILE A 60 -39.02 23.03 -25.31
CA ILE A 60 -38.38 22.45 -24.11
C ILE A 60 -37.29 21.49 -24.59
N TYR A 61 -36.08 21.68 -24.12
CA TYR A 61 -34.94 20.79 -24.36
C TYR A 61 -34.51 20.15 -23.04
N LEU A 62 -34.21 18.86 -23.10
CA LEU A 62 -33.57 18.13 -22.00
C LEU A 62 -32.11 17.97 -22.30
N LEU A 63 -31.27 18.54 -21.45
CA LEU A 63 -29.82 18.46 -21.57
C LEU A 63 -29.23 17.71 -20.39
N ASP A 64 -28.15 16.97 -20.60
CA ASP A 64 -27.26 16.60 -19.49
C ASP A 64 -26.56 17.86 -18.94
N HIS A 65 -25.87 17.73 -17.81
CA HIS A 65 -25.15 18.87 -17.19
C HIS A 65 -23.92 19.33 -17.99
N GLN A 66 -23.59 18.66 -19.11
CA GLN A 66 -22.56 19.06 -20.06
C GLN A 66 -23.14 19.78 -21.30
N GLY A 67 -24.47 19.88 -21.42
CA GLY A 67 -25.16 20.53 -22.53
C GLY A 67 -25.46 19.63 -23.73
N ASN A 68 -25.42 18.30 -23.58
CA ASN A 68 -25.85 17.35 -24.61
C ASN A 68 -27.34 17.04 -24.49
N GLU A 69 -28.05 16.98 -25.61
CA GLU A 69 -29.46 16.61 -25.62
C GLU A 69 -29.66 15.14 -25.21
N VAL A 70 -30.55 14.91 -24.25
CA VAL A 70 -30.86 13.57 -23.73
C VAL A 70 -31.94 12.95 -24.59
N GLU A 71 -31.63 11.82 -25.23
CA GLU A 71 -32.62 11.06 -26.01
C GLU A 71 -33.74 10.54 -25.09
N THR A 72 -34.95 11.06 -25.28
CA THR A 72 -36.14 10.56 -24.60
C THR A 72 -37.15 10.04 -25.60
N SER A 73 -37.88 8.98 -25.22
CA SER A 73 -38.98 8.42 -26.02
C SER A 73 -40.22 9.33 -26.07
N THR A 74 -40.19 10.46 -25.36
CA THR A 74 -41.34 11.31 -25.07
C THR A 74 -41.15 12.66 -25.75
N SER A 75 -41.89 12.91 -26.83
CA SER A 75 -41.93 14.23 -27.47
C SER A 75 -42.65 15.21 -26.54
N PHE A 76 -41.98 16.30 -26.17
CA PHE A 76 -42.65 17.39 -25.44
C PHE A 76 -43.54 18.20 -26.39
N PRO A 77 -44.76 18.56 -25.96
CA PRO A 77 -45.56 19.54 -26.68
C PRO A 77 -44.89 20.92 -26.62
N ASN A 78 -44.87 21.62 -27.76
CA ASN A 78 -44.37 22.99 -27.83
C ASN A 78 -45.47 23.96 -27.38
N HIS A 79 -45.07 24.98 -26.62
CA HIS A 79 -45.89 26.18 -26.39
C HIS A 79 -45.88 27.04 -27.65
N MET A 80 -46.89 27.90 -27.81
CA MET A 80 -46.96 28.80 -28.97
C MET A 80 -46.03 30.01 -28.84
N ILE A 81 -45.66 30.36 -27.61
CA ILE A 81 -44.80 31.50 -27.27
C ILE A 81 -43.84 31.12 -26.13
N SER A 82 -43.08 32.10 -25.63
CA SER A 82 -42.05 31.92 -24.59
C SER A 82 -42.54 31.11 -23.40
N ILE A 83 -41.70 30.17 -22.95
CA ILE A 83 -41.94 29.42 -21.72
C ILE A 83 -41.57 30.32 -20.54
N ASN A 84 -42.50 30.48 -19.60
CA ASN A 84 -42.30 31.34 -18.43
C ASN A 84 -41.59 30.61 -17.28
N HIS A 85 -41.99 29.38 -17.00
CA HIS A 85 -41.47 28.59 -15.89
C HIS A 85 -41.51 27.09 -16.19
N ILE A 86 -40.51 26.38 -15.69
CA ILE A 86 -40.44 24.92 -15.71
C ILE A 86 -40.23 24.43 -14.27
N SER A 87 -40.96 23.38 -13.90
CA SER A 87 -40.85 22.73 -12.60
C SER A 87 -40.71 21.23 -12.79
N VAL A 88 -39.86 20.60 -11.98
CA VAL A 88 -39.53 19.18 -12.03
C VAL A 88 -39.74 18.61 -10.63
N ASP A 89 -40.31 17.40 -10.54
CA ASP A 89 -40.48 16.74 -9.25
C ASP A 89 -39.13 16.25 -8.66
N SER A 90 -39.09 15.89 -7.38
CA SER A 90 -37.84 15.54 -6.68
C SER A 90 -37.09 14.33 -7.25
N LYS A 91 -37.74 13.46 -8.06
CA LYS A 91 -37.10 12.32 -8.73
C LYS A 91 -36.84 12.55 -10.21
N GLY A 92 -37.23 13.70 -10.77
CA GLY A 92 -37.08 13.99 -12.18
C GLY A 92 -37.83 13.00 -13.07
N GLU A 93 -39.03 12.57 -12.65
CA GLU A 93 -39.89 11.68 -13.46
C GLU A 93 -40.96 12.47 -14.23
N PHE A 94 -41.35 13.64 -13.74
CA PHE A 94 -42.37 14.51 -14.31
C PHE A 94 -41.84 15.93 -14.44
N ILE A 95 -42.18 16.55 -15.57
CA ILE A 95 -41.82 17.91 -15.92
C ILE A 95 -43.10 18.69 -16.20
N ALA A 96 -43.20 19.87 -15.61
CA ALA A 96 -44.28 20.80 -15.84
C ALA A 96 -43.75 22.08 -16.47
N SER A 97 -44.51 22.65 -17.42
CA SER A 97 -44.18 23.91 -18.07
C SER A 97 -45.44 24.76 -18.27
N CYS A 98 -45.27 26.08 -18.22
CA CYS A 98 -46.34 27.04 -18.47
C CYS A 98 -45.87 28.22 -19.33
N SER A 99 -46.82 28.82 -20.04
CA SER A 99 -46.58 29.95 -20.94
C SER A 99 -47.72 30.98 -20.87
N ASP A 100 -47.48 32.14 -21.48
CA ASP A 100 -48.45 33.22 -21.62
C ASP A 100 -49.58 32.88 -22.61
N ASP A 101 -49.45 31.80 -23.38
CA ASP A 101 -50.53 31.28 -24.24
C ASP A 101 -51.67 30.60 -23.43
N GLY A 102 -51.47 30.47 -22.11
CA GLY A 102 -52.40 29.86 -21.18
C GLY A 102 -52.38 28.33 -21.19
N MET A 103 -51.42 27.72 -21.89
CA MET A 103 -51.18 26.29 -21.91
C MET A 103 -50.31 25.85 -20.74
N ILE A 104 -50.66 24.70 -20.20
CA ILE A 104 -49.88 23.98 -19.19
C ILE A 104 -49.66 22.58 -19.70
N HIS A 105 -48.40 22.15 -19.68
CA HIS A 105 -48.00 20.80 -20.05
C HIS A 105 -47.27 20.15 -18.88
N ILE A 106 -47.82 19.05 -18.35
CA ILE A 106 -47.17 18.15 -17.39
C ILE A 106 -46.96 16.81 -18.06
N ASN A 107 -45.71 16.38 -18.19
CA ASN A 107 -45.30 15.20 -18.93
C ASN A 107 -44.42 14.30 -18.06
N GLY A 108 -44.72 13.00 -18.04
CA GLY A 108 -43.83 12.00 -17.48
C GLY A 108 -42.73 11.62 -18.47
N LEU A 109 -41.49 11.53 -18.01
CA LEU A 109 -40.34 11.14 -18.84
C LEU A 109 -40.38 9.68 -19.25
N TYR A 110 -40.76 8.80 -18.31
CA TYR A 110 -40.74 7.35 -18.49
C TYR A 110 -42.14 6.75 -18.65
N THR A 111 -43.20 7.54 -18.50
CA THR A 111 -44.59 7.08 -18.56
C THR A 111 -45.51 8.16 -19.12
N ASN A 112 -46.45 7.73 -19.96
CA ASN A 112 -47.51 8.59 -20.49
C ASN A 112 -48.81 8.52 -19.66
N ASP A 113 -48.91 7.60 -18.69
CA ASP A 113 -50.15 7.26 -17.97
C ASP A 113 -50.66 8.38 -17.03
N SER A 114 -49.98 9.52 -16.99
CA SER A 114 -50.37 10.66 -16.15
C SER A 114 -50.10 12.04 -16.77
N ASN A 115 -49.83 12.11 -18.08
CA ASN A 115 -49.63 13.39 -18.77
C ASN A 115 -50.90 14.25 -18.69
N LEU A 116 -50.71 15.56 -18.49
CA LEU A 116 -51.79 16.54 -18.35
C LEU A 116 -51.50 17.73 -19.25
N HIS A 117 -52.45 18.05 -20.12
CA HIS A 117 -52.40 19.24 -20.97
C HIS A 117 -53.68 20.03 -20.77
N LEU A 118 -53.55 21.27 -20.31
CA LEU A 118 -54.67 22.14 -19.98
C LEU A 118 -54.48 23.49 -20.64
N ASN A 119 -55.58 24.05 -21.16
CA ASN A 119 -55.65 25.45 -21.54
C ASN A 119 -56.56 26.17 -20.54
N LEU A 120 -56.01 27.15 -19.82
CA LEU A 120 -56.78 27.93 -18.84
C LEU A 120 -57.30 29.24 -19.41
N GLY A 121 -56.92 29.61 -20.64
CA GLY A 121 -57.35 30.85 -21.30
C GLY A 121 -56.81 32.13 -20.66
N VAL A 122 -55.88 32.01 -19.70
CA VAL A 122 -55.23 33.11 -18.99
C VAL A 122 -53.72 32.85 -18.98
N ALA A 123 -52.92 33.91 -19.06
CA ALA A 123 -51.47 33.80 -19.02
C ALA A 123 -51.01 33.23 -17.66
N ILE A 124 -50.16 32.19 -17.70
CA ILE A 124 -49.67 31.52 -16.50
C ILE A 124 -48.18 31.82 -16.34
N LYS A 125 -47.83 32.55 -15.29
CA LYS A 125 -46.45 32.97 -15.03
C LYS A 125 -45.63 31.91 -14.32
N PHE A 126 -46.24 31.19 -13.37
CA PHE A 126 -45.53 30.17 -12.57
C PHE A 126 -46.33 28.89 -12.42
N ILE A 127 -45.63 27.77 -12.47
CA ILE A 127 -46.12 26.43 -12.17
C ILE A 127 -45.11 25.73 -11.26
N GLU A 128 -45.59 25.06 -10.21
CA GLU A 128 -44.72 24.29 -9.32
C GLU A 128 -45.36 22.92 -9.03
N LEU A 129 -44.60 21.85 -9.28
CA LEU A 129 -45.02 20.48 -8.98
C LEU A 129 -44.88 20.19 -7.49
N ASP A 130 -45.74 19.32 -6.96
CA ASP A 130 -45.49 18.68 -5.67
C ASP A 130 -44.15 17.93 -5.74
N PRO A 131 -43.22 18.08 -4.78
CA PRO A 131 -41.99 17.30 -4.76
C PRO A 131 -42.23 15.79 -4.85
N ASP A 132 -43.37 15.31 -4.31
CA ASP A 132 -43.81 13.92 -4.36
C ASP A 132 -44.75 13.61 -5.54
N HIS A 133 -44.77 14.46 -6.58
CA HIS A 133 -45.65 14.30 -7.73
C HIS A 133 -45.49 12.93 -8.38
N TYR A 134 -44.27 12.36 -8.44
CA TYR A 134 -43.97 11.03 -8.98
C TYR A 134 -44.66 9.87 -8.25
N LYS A 135 -44.92 9.99 -6.94
CA LYS A 135 -45.49 8.90 -6.13
C LYS A 135 -46.92 8.57 -6.57
N SER A 136 -47.17 7.29 -6.82
CA SER A 136 -48.53 6.79 -7.06
C SER A 136 -49.40 7.00 -5.83
N GLY A 137 -50.51 7.74 -5.97
CA GLY A 137 -51.42 8.06 -4.86
C GLY A 137 -51.20 9.44 -4.21
N SER A 138 -50.20 10.23 -4.64
CA SER A 138 -49.97 11.61 -4.16
C SER A 138 -51.07 12.61 -4.52
N GLY A 139 -52.06 12.20 -5.32
CA GLY A 139 -53.05 13.08 -5.93
C GLY A 139 -52.49 13.89 -7.10
N ARG A 140 -51.23 13.64 -7.55
CA ARG A 140 -50.59 14.34 -8.68
C ARG A 140 -50.78 15.86 -8.57
N LYS A 141 -50.46 16.39 -7.38
CA LYS A 141 -50.71 17.79 -7.04
C LYS A 141 -49.73 18.73 -7.76
N PHE A 142 -50.20 19.93 -8.06
CA PHE A 142 -49.38 21.03 -8.57
C PHE A 142 -50.04 22.37 -8.25
N ILE A 143 -49.26 23.45 -8.22
CA ILE A 143 -49.72 24.80 -7.93
C ILE A 143 -49.46 25.71 -9.12
N LEU A 144 -50.42 26.60 -9.39
CA LEU A 144 -50.31 27.66 -10.38
C LEU A 144 -50.33 29.04 -9.73
N GLY A 145 -49.50 29.94 -10.28
CA GLY A 145 -49.48 31.36 -9.96
C GLY A 145 -49.92 32.19 -11.16
N ASP A 146 -51.07 32.84 -11.01
CA ASP A 146 -51.56 33.91 -11.88
C ASP A 146 -51.83 35.18 -11.03
N ASN A 147 -53.10 35.62 -10.94
CA ASN A 147 -53.58 36.61 -9.97
C ASN A 147 -54.06 35.98 -8.65
N ARG A 148 -53.85 34.68 -8.49
CA ARG A 148 -54.13 33.91 -7.28
C ARG A 148 -53.21 32.69 -7.22
N LEU A 149 -53.07 32.13 -6.02
CA LEU A 149 -52.37 30.88 -5.81
C LEU A 149 -53.39 29.73 -5.82
N THR A 150 -53.39 28.91 -6.86
CA THR A 150 -54.37 27.83 -7.03
C THR A 150 -53.69 26.46 -6.97
N LEU A 151 -54.13 25.61 -6.04
CA LEU A 151 -53.72 24.20 -5.94
C LEU A 151 -54.65 23.32 -6.76
N PHE A 152 -54.06 22.45 -7.58
CA PHE A 152 -54.76 21.42 -8.33
C PHE A 152 -54.41 20.04 -7.78
N GLU A 153 -55.42 19.19 -7.58
CA GLU A 153 -55.27 17.82 -7.08
C GLU A 153 -56.22 16.86 -7.83
N LYS A 154 -55.74 15.66 -8.20
CA LYS A 154 -56.60 14.61 -8.74
C LYS A 154 -57.40 13.97 -7.62
N SER A 155 -58.72 14.01 -7.74
CA SER A 155 -59.65 13.36 -6.81
C SER A 155 -59.60 11.83 -6.93
N PHE A 156 -60.23 11.12 -5.99
CA PHE A 156 -60.41 9.67 -6.04
C PHE A 156 -61.08 9.18 -7.34
N LEU A 157 -61.93 10.02 -7.97
CA LEU A 157 -62.58 9.74 -9.25
C LEU A 157 -61.72 10.12 -10.47
N LYS A 158 -60.42 10.39 -10.28
CA LYS A 158 -59.46 10.87 -11.28
C LYS A 158 -59.81 12.21 -11.94
N SER A 159 -60.83 12.93 -11.46
CA SER A 159 -61.13 14.30 -11.90
C SER A 159 -60.19 15.30 -11.24
N LEU A 160 -59.77 16.32 -11.99
CA LEU A 160 -58.91 17.38 -11.46
C LEU A 160 -59.77 18.39 -10.68
N LYS A 161 -59.43 18.60 -9.41
CA LYS A 161 -60.07 19.56 -8.52
C LYS A 161 -59.13 20.74 -8.29
N SER A 162 -59.65 21.95 -8.40
CA SER A 162 -58.92 23.19 -8.10
C SER A 162 -59.39 23.81 -6.77
N SER A 163 -58.46 24.23 -5.93
CA SER A 163 -58.72 24.99 -4.70
C SER A 163 -57.84 26.24 -4.64
N ILE A 164 -58.44 27.39 -4.37
CA ILE A 164 -57.72 28.65 -4.20
C ILE A 164 -57.12 28.65 -2.79
N LEU A 165 -55.79 28.72 -2.70
CA LEU A 165 -55.07 28.77 -1.42
C LEU A 165 -55.00 30.19 -0.86
N SER A 166 -54.79 31.17 -1.73
CA SER A 166 -54.78 32.59 -1.40
C SER A 166 -55.13 33.41 -2.65
N GLU A 167 -55.93 34.45 -2.49
CA GLU A 167 -55.95 35.54 -3.47
C GLU A 167 -54.65 36.35 -3.32
N SER A 168 -54.02 36.74 -4.42
CA SER A 168 -52.80 37.54 -4.38
C SER A 168 -53.11 39.03 -4.51
N GLU A 169 -52.41 39.84 -3.72
CA GLU A 169 -52.46 41.30 -3.80
C GLU A 169 -51.45 41.74 -4.86
N GLY A 170 -51.83 41.58 -6.14
CA GLY A 170 -50.95 41.71 -7.30
C GLY A 170 -50.71 40.38 -8.03
N GLU A 171 -49.83 40.37 -9.02
CA GLU A 171 -49.46 39.16 -9.76
C GLU A 171 -48.51 38.30 -8.91
N VAL A 172 -48.58 36.98 -9.05
CA VAL A 172 -47.63 36.07 -8.41
C VAL A 172 -46.26 36.21 -9.08
N ALA A 173 -45.26 36.63 -8.30
CA ALA A 173 -43.92 36.96 -8.78
C ALA A 173 -42.90 35.81 -8.65
N ALA A 174 -43.18 34.82 -7.79
CA ALA A 174 -42.39 33.58 -7.65
C ALA A 174 -43.17 32.55 -6.81
N ILE A 175 -42.93 31.26 -7.04
CA ILE A 175 -43.44 30.14 -6.23
C ILE A 175 -42.32 29.11 -6.05
N LYS A 176 -42.16 28.58 -4.83
CA LYS A 176 -41.37 27.37 -4.57
C LYS A 176 -42.03 26.47 -3.54
N TRP A 177 -42.12 25.18 -3.87
CA TRP A 177 -42.74 24.16 -3.02
C TRP A 177 -41.66 23.30 -2.35
N ASN A 178 -41.70 23.19 -1.03
CA ASN A 178 -40.89 22.25 -0.27
C ASN A 178 -41.72 21.50 0.79
N ASN A 179 -41.84 20.18 0.64
CA ASN A 179 -42.63 19.31 1.52
C ASN A 179 -44.07 19.83 1.71
N ASN A 180 -44.42 20.27 2.93
CA ASN A 180 -45.76 20.76 3.27
C ASN A 180 -45.89 22.29 3.13
N PHE A 181 -44.79 22.99 2.83
CA PHE A 181 -44.73 24.45 2.77
C PHE A 181 -44.61 24.95 1.35
N VAL A 182 -45.34 26.01 1.05
CA VAL A 182 -45.29 26.71 -0.23
C VAL A 182 -44.94 28.16 0.03
N ALA A 183 -43.77 28.58 -0.44
CA ALA A 183 -43.36 29.97 -0.42
C ALA A 183 -43.78 30.62 -1.74
N TRP A 184 -44.36 31.81 -1.66
CA TRP A 184 -44.72 32.57 -2.87
C TRP A 184 -44.61 34.07 -2.63
N ALA A 185 -44.29 34.81 -3.69
CA ALA A 185 -44.12 36.25 -3.68
C ALA A 185 -45.27 36.95 -4.43
N SER A 186 -45.79 38.04 -3.85
CA SER A 186 -46.78 38.91 -4.47
C SER A 186 -46.09 40.19 -4.94
N SER A 187 -46.25 40.54 -6.23
CA SER A 187 -45.52 41.64 -6.88
C SER A 187 -45.59 42.99 -6.17
N ASN A 188 -46.64 43.23 -5.36
CA ASN A 188 -46.91 44.54 -4.72
C ASN A 188 -46.79 44.53 -3.19
N LEU A 189 -46.40 43.41 -2.55
CA LEU A 189 -46.51 43.29 -1.09
C LEU A 189 -45.31 42.62 -0.42
N GLY A 190 -44.88 41.45 -0.89
CA GLY A 190 -43.93 40.64 -0.13
C GLY A 190 -44.07 39.14 -0.35
N VAL A 191 -43.42 38.38 0.52
CA VAL A 191 -43.39 36.91 0.48
C VAL A 191 -44.29 36.33 1.57
N ARG A 192 -45.07 35.30 1.24
CA ARG A 192 -45.88 34.52 2.18
C ARG A 192 -45.44 33.06 2.13
N VAL A 193 -45.59 32.39 3.27
CA VAL A 193 -45.44 30.93 3.36
C VAL A 193 -46.77 30.33 3.78
N TYR A 194 -47.24 29.36 3.00
CA TYR A 194 -48.50 28.65 3.24
C TYR A 194 -48.20 27.23 3.70
N ASP A 195 -48.87 26.77 4.76
CA ASP A 195 -48.84 25.38 5.21
C ASP A 195 -50.03 24.63 4.60
N LEU A 196 -49.74 23.64 3.76
CA LEU A 196 -50.77 22.86 3.06
C LEU A 196 -51.51 21.88 3.99
N ASN A 197 -50.91 21.47 5.11
CA ASN A 197 -51.52 20.56 6.08
C ASN A 197 -52.50 21.32 6.98
N GLU A 198 -52.06 22.43 7.56
CA GLU A 198 -52.91 23.29 8.39
C GLU A 198 -53.85 24.18 7.55
N ARG A 199 -53.63 24.26 6.23
CA ARG A 199 -54.37 25.10 5.27
C ARG A 199 -54.45 26.55 5.71
N CYS A 200 -53.32 27.10 6.12
CA CYS A 200 -53.23 28.49 6.57
C CYS A 200 -51.91 29.16 6.16
N SER A 201 -51.92 30.50 6.12
CA SER A 201 -50.72 31.30 5.88
C SER A 201 -49.96 31.53 7.19
N LEU A 202 -48.66 31.21 7.22
CA LEU A 202 -47.81 31.30 8.41
C LEU A 202 -47.36 32.74 8.74
N GLY A 203 -47.41 33.64 7.76
CA GLY A 203 -47.09 35.06 7.91
C GLY A 203 -46.84 35.75 6.56
N LEU A 204 -46.86 37.09 6.57
CA LEU A 204 -46.47 37.94 5.44
C LEU A 204 -45.18 38.68 5.78
N LEU A 205 -44.14 38.38 5.02
CA LEU A 205 -42.88 39.11 5.01
C LEU A 205 -43.00 40.28 4.03
N LYS A 206 -43.41 41.45 4.52
CA LYS A 206 -43.51 42.65 3.69
C LYS A 206 -42.13 43.05 3.15
N TRP A 207 -42.09 43.45 1.89
CA TRP A 207 -40.90 43.99 1.24
C TRP A 207 -41.05 45.50 1.06
N GLU A 208 -39.96 46.23 1.27
CA GLU A 208 -39.95 47.67 1.04
C GLU A 208 -39.87 47.93 -0.48
N GLU A 209 -40.61 48.91 -0.98
CA GLU A 209 -40.49 49.31 -2.38
C GLU A 209 -39.10 49.95 -2.63
N PRO A 210 -38.44 49.61 -3.75
CA PRO A 210 -37.16 50.20 -4.10
C PRO A 210 -37.31 51.69 -4.44
N THR A 211 -36.23 52.46 -4.27
CA THR A 211 -36.21 53.89 -4.64
C THR A 211 -36.31 54.10 -6.15
N ASP A 212 -35.83 53.13 -6.94
CA ASP A 212 -35.69 53.21 -8.40
C ASP A 212 -36.62 52.22 -9.13
N GLY A 213 -37.92 52.24 -8.83
CA GLY A 213 -38.93 51.46 -9.57
C GLY A 213 -39.95 50.77 -8.67
N LYS A 214 -40.68 49.80 -9.23
CA LYS A 214 -41.61 48.94 -8.49
C LYS A 214 -40.98 47.59 -8.20
N LEU A 215 -41.48 46.90 -7.17
CA LEU A 215 -41.08 45.53 -6.86
C LEU A 215 -41.30 44.55 -8.04
N SER A 216 -42.30 44.81 -8.90
CA SER A 216 -42.56 44.07 -10.13
C SER A 216 -41.45 44.13 -11.16
N ASP A 217 -40.57 45.14 -11.08
CA ASP A 217 -39.49 45.37 -12.06
C ASP A 217 -38.25 44.51 -11.74
N TYR A 218 -38.31 43.71 -10.67
CA TYR A 218 -37.23 42.87 -10.18
C TYR A 218 -37.70 41.43 -9.95
N ARG A 219 -36.90 40.45 -10.37
CA ARG A 219 -37.17 39.03 -10.12
C ARG A 219 -37.05 38.73 -8.62
N CYS A 220 -38.08 38.08 -8.07
CA CYS A 220 -38.01 37.52 -6.72
C CYS A 220 -37.40 36.12 -6.79
N ASN A 221 -36.33 35.89 -6.04
CA ASN A 221 -35.64 34.62 -5.98
C ASN A 221 -36.00 33.93 -4.66
N LEU A 222 -36.63 32.77 -4.76
CA LEU A 222 -36.99 31.92 -3.63
C LEU A 222 -36.21 30.61 -3.75
N MET A 223 -35.53 30.20 -2.68
CA MET A 223 -34.79 28.94 -2.66
C MET A 223 -34.90 28.28 -1.29
N TRP A 224 -35.17 26.98 -1.25
CA TRP A 224 -35.16 26.21 0.00
C TRP A 224 -33.76 25.64 0.21
N CYS A 225 -33.13 25.99 1.33
CA CYS A 225 -31.83 25.43 1.71
C CYS A 225 -31.99 24.04 2.35
N ASN A 226 -33.09 23.83 3.08
CA ASN A 226 -33.47 22.54 3.66
C ASN A 226 -34.99 22.50 3.89
N SER A 227 -35.49 21.51 4.63
CA SER A 227 -36.93 21.34 4.92
C SER A 227 -37.61 22.52 5.64
N THR A 228 -36.83 23.41 6.27
CA THR A 228 -37.34 24.49 7.13
C THR A 228 -36.73 25.86 6.86
N THR A 229 -35.59 25.95 6.18
CA THR A 229 -34.90 27.22 5.90
C THR A 229 -35.20 27.68 4.47
N LEU A 230 -35.83 28.84 4.37
CA LEU A 230 -36.15 29.54 3.13
C LEU A 230 -35.22 30.74 2.95
N LEU A 231 -34.55 30.79 1.81
CA LEU A 231 -33.75 31.92 1.36
C LEU A 231 -34.58 32.77 0.40
N ILE A 232 -34.61 34.08 0.64
CA ILE A 232 -35.37 35.05 -0.14
C ILE A 232 -34.41 36.14 -0.57
N GLY A 233 -34.26 36.33 -1.87
CA GLY A 233 -33.49 37.44 -2.44
C GLY A 233 -34.37 38.23 -3.37
N TRP A 234 -34.55 39.52 -3.09
CA TRP A 234 -35.38 40.38 -3.94
C TRP A 234 -34.88 41.81 -3.93
N VAL A 235 -34.80 42.40 -5.12
CA VAL A 235 -34.15 43.69 -5.39
C VAL A 235 -32.67 43.63 -4.97
N ASP A 236 -32.34 44.11 -3.78
CA ASP A 236 -30.99 44.14 -3.22
C ASP A 236 -30.95 43.58 -1.80
N THR A 237 -32.03 42.95 -1.35
CA THR A 237 -32.17 42.49 0.03
C THR A 237 -32.20 40.96 0.05
N ILE A 238 -31.39 40.36 0.93
CA ILE A 238 -31.42 38.93 1.22
C ILE A 238 -32.02 38.74 2.61
N ARG A 239 -33.00 37.84 2.73
CA ARG A 239 -33.59 37.38 3.99
C ARG A 239 -33.49 35.87 4.11
N ILE A 240 -32.92 35.40 5.21
CA ILE A 240 -32.88 33.99 5.60
C ILE A 240 -33.96 33.77 6.64
N CYS A 241 -34.95 32.95 6.31
CA CYS A 241 -36.10 32.67 7.15
C CYS A 241 -36.12 31.21 7.56
N VAL A 242 -36.34 30.93 8.85
CA VAL A 242 -36.51 29.57 9.37
C VAL A 242 -37.95 29.38 9.81
N ILE A 243 -38.55 28.30 9.33
CA ILE A 243 -39.88 27.86 9.74
C ILE A 243 -39.71 27.00 10.98
N ARG A 244 -40.17 27.54 12.11
CA ARG A 244 -40.13 26.85 13.40
C ARG A 244 -41.54 26.62 13.92
N LYS A 245 -41.70 25.54 14.69
CA LYS A 245 -42.93 25.27 15.42
C LYS A 245 -43.08 26.26 16.57
N ARG A 246 -44.29 26.77 16.80
CA ARG A 246 -44.58 27.65 17.94
C ARG A 246 -44.59 26.85 19.24
N ASN A 247 -44.18 27.51 20.32
CA ASN A 247 -44.21 26.90 21.65
C ASN A 247 -45.65 26.84 22.19
N SER A 248 -45.93 25.87 23.07
CA SER A 248 -47.28 25.64 23.63
C SER A 248 -47.92 26.87 24.27
N VAL A 249 -47.11 27.77 24.85
CA VAL A 249 -47.53 29.05 25.44
C VAL A 249 -47.98 30.07 24.37
N GLU A 250 -47.28 30.15 23.24
CA GLU A 250 -47.59 31.06 22.12
C GLU A 250 -48.88 30.64 21.40
N VAL A 251 -49.15 29.33 21.33
CA VAL A 251 -50.36 28.76 20.73
C VAL A 251 -51.58 28.93 21.65
N SER A 252 -51.40 28.85 22.97
CA SER A 252 -52.51 29.00 23.93
C SER A 252 -53.05 30.43 24.07
N THR A 253 -52.28 31.45 23.65
CA THR A 253 -52.60 32.86 23.91
C THR A 253 -53.28 33.57 22.74
N ARG A 254 -53.25 33.01 21.52
CA ARG A 254 -53.93 33.53 20.31
C ARG A 254 -54.31 32.38 19.37
N ASN A 255 -55.41 32.48 18.61
CA ASN A 255 -55.72 31.57 17.50
C ASN A 255 -54.72 31.78 16.34
N VAL A 256 -53.51 31.27 16.48
CA VAL A 256 -52.40 31.42 15.52
C VAL A 256 -51.94 30.07 14.98
N PRO A 257 -51.36 30.02 13.77
CA PRO A 257 -50.84 28.78 13.16
C PRO A 257 -49.82 28.05 14.03
N GLY A 258 -49.71 26.73 13.87
CA GLY A 258 -48.77 25.89 14.62
C GLY A 258 -47.29 26.16 14.30
N PHE A 259 -47.02 26.72 13.11
CA PHE A 259 -45.70 27.17 12.68
C PHE A 259 -45.62 28.70 12.55
N ILE A 260 -44.41 29.24 12.54
CA ILE A 260 -44.12 30.64 12.27
C ILE A 260 -42.88 30.75 11.39
N VAL A 261 -42.87 31.74 10.51
CA VAL A 261 -41.71 32.11 9.69
C VAL A 261 -40.90 33.14 10.48
N ASP A 262 -39.67 32.78 10.85
CA ASP A 262 -38.79 33.64 11.64
C ASP A 262 -37.60 34.12 10.77
N PRO A 263 -37.51 35.43 10.45
CA PRO A 263 -36.37 35.97 9.71
C PRO A 263 -35.14 36.03 10.62
N ILE A 264 -34.24 35.06 10.49
CA ILE A 264 -33.01 34.96 11.31
C ILE A 264 -31.99 36.01 10.88
N SER A 265 -31.95 36.32 9.58
CA SER A 265 -30.99 37.25 9.01
C SER A 265 -31.62 38.05 7.87
N SER A 266 -31.34 39.35 7.84
CA SER A 266 -31.78 40.26 6.79
C SER A 266 -30.72 41.33 6.56
N PHE A 267 -30.21 41.45 5.33
CA PHE A 267 -29.19 42.42 4.96
C PHE A 267 -29.36 42.89 3.51
N LYS A 268 -28.79 44.05 3.17
CA LYS A 268 -28.80 44.63 1.82
C LYS A 268 -27.45 44.44 1.16
N THR A 269 -27.43 44.15 -0.14
CA THR A 269 -26.24 43.97 -0.98
C THR A 269 -26.02 45.18 -1.88
N ASP A 270 -24.78 45.36 -2.32
CA ASP A 270 -24.40 46.40 -3.28
C ASP A 270 -24.87 46.08 -4.72
N PHE A 271 -25.33 44.86 -4.96
CA PHE A 271 -25.81 44.37 -6.24
C PHE A 271 -27.34 44.20 -6.24
N ILE A 272 -27.94 44.25 -7.44
CA ILE A 272 -29.30 43.77 -7.69
C ILE A 272 -29.25 42.25 -7.82
N LEU A 273 -30.07 41.54 -7.06
CA LEU A 273 -30.09 40.08 -6.95
C LEU A 273 -30.76 39.45 -8.17
N CYS A 274 -29.99 38.69 -8.94
CA CYS A 274 -30.46 37.93 -10.10
C CYS A 274 -30.69 36.45 -9.77
N GLY A 275 -30.08 35.95 -8.69
CA GLY A 275 -30.25 34.59 -8.22
C GLY A 275 -29.48 34.32 -6.93
N LEU A 276 -29.86 33.26 -6.22
CA LEU A 276 -29.24 32.88 -4.95
C LEU A 276 -29.30 31.36 -4.72
N ALA A 277 -28.26 30.83 -4.10
CA ALA A 277 -28.13 29.42 -3.80
C ALA A 277 -27.36 29.21 -2.48
N PRO A 278 -27.61 28.10 -1.75
CA PRO A 278 -26.79 27.73 -0.60
C PRO A 278 -25.39 27.27 -1.04
N MET A 279 -24.42 27.38 -0.13
CA MET A 279 -23.08 26.81 -0.31
C MET A 279 -22.87 25.70 0.72
N GLU A 280 -22.70 24.45 0.28
CA GLU A 280 -22.40 23.35 1.21
C GLU A 280 -20.96 23.48 1.71
N SER A 281 -20.84 24.03 2.91
CA SER A 281 -19.59 24.18 3.65
C SER A 281 -19.81 23.69 5.09
N ILE A 282 -18.71 23.38 5.77
CA ILE A 282 -18.67 22.99 7.19
C ILE A 282 -19.35 24.06 8.08
N SER A 283 -19.48 25.31 7.61
CA SER A 283 -20.26 26.37 8.25
C SER A 283 -21.63 26.57 7.59
N SER A 284 -22.72 26.55 8.37
CA SER A 284 -24.12 26.64 7.92
C SER A 284 -24.56 28.01 7.38
N ASN A 285 -23.65 28.97 7.20
CA ASN A 285 -23.98 30.39 7.01
C ASN A 285 -23.40 31.00 5.72
N GLN A 286 -23.10 30.18 4.71
CA GLN A 286 -22.51 30.64 3.45
C GLN A 286 -23.48 30.48 2.28
N LEU A 287 -23.48 31.47 1.38
CA LEU A 287 -24.41 31.59 0.25
C LEU A 287 -23.64 32.00 -1.01
N VAL A 288 -24.13 31.57 -2.17
CA VAL A 288 -23.70 32.06 -3.48
C VAL A 288 -24.79 32.95 -4.05
N VAL A 289 -24.40 34.14 -4.50
CA VAL A 289 -25.30 35.18 -4.99
C VAL A 289 -24.86 35.61 -6.37
N LEU A 290 -25.80 35.60 -7.32
CA LEU A 290 -25.61 36.21 -8.63
C LEU A 290 -26.15 37.63 -8.58
N GLY A 291 -25.26 38.61 -8.74
CA GLY A 291 -25.57 40.03 -8.66
C GLY A 291 -25.40 40.76 -9.99
N TYR A 292 -26.14 41.84 -10.15
CA TYR A 292 -25.93 42.83 -11.21
C TYR A 292 -25.64 44.19 -10.57
N THR A 293 -24.48 44.78 -10.87
CA THR A 293 -24.03 46.02 -10.23
C THR A 293 -24.96 47.19 -10.54
N LYS A 294 -25.31 47.97 -9.50
CA LYS A 294 -26.11 49.19 -9.61
C LYS A 294 -25.24 50.27 -10.29
N LEU A 295 -25.57 50.62 -11.55
CA LEU A 295 -25.02 51.70 -12.40
C LEU A 295 -23.64 52.28 -12.02
N SER A 296 -22.62 51.96 -12.81
CA SER A 296 -21.34 52.69 -12.80
C SER A 296 -21.51 54.03 -13.55
N SER A 297 -20.88 55.09 -13.06
CA SER A 297 -21.04 56.50 -13.49
C SER A 297 -20.60 56.84 -14.94
N GLY A 298 -20.59 55.87 -15.86
CA GLY A 298 -19.95 55.99 -17.19
C GLY A 298 -20.72 55.40 -18.38
N GLY A 299 -21.96 54.93 -18.23
CA GLY A 299 -22.81 54.53 -19.37
C GLY A 299 -22.36 53.26 -20.13
N ARG A 300 -21.42 52.47 -19.59
CA ARG A 300 -21.09 51.14 -20.12
C ARG A 300 -21.99 50.08 -19.46
N PRO A 301 -22.46 49.06 -20.21
CA PRO A 301 -23.24 47.97 -19.63
C PRO A 301 -22.40 47.20 -18.60
N ASN A 302 -23.02 46.90 -17.45
CA ASN A 302 -22.35 46.25 -16.34
C ASN A 302 -22.31 44.73 -16.54
N ARG A 303 -21.21 44.10 -16.16
CA ARG A 303 -21.11 42.63 -16.14
C ARG A 303 -21.77 42.07 -14.87
N PRO A 304 -22.43 40.92 -14.94
CA PRO A 304 -22.92 40.24 -13.74
C PRO A 304 -21.75 39.74 -12.90
N VAL A 305 -21.96 39.65 -11.60
CA VAL A 305 -20.97 39.20 -10.62
C VAL A 305 -21.49 37.96 -9.91
N LEU A 306 -20.63 36.96 -9.71
CA LEU A 306 -20.90 35.84 -8.81
C LEU A 306 -20.16 36.11 -7.50
N CYS A 307 -20.87 36.01 -6.39
CA CYS A 307 -20.34 36.36 -5.09
C CYS A 307 -20.61 35.26 -4.07
N ALA A 308 -19.56 34.79 -3.37
CA ALA A 308 -19.73 33.95 -2.20
C ALA A 308 -19.72 34.81 -0.93
N LEU A 309 -20.78 34.70 -0.15
CA LEU A 309 -21.04 35.50 1.04
C LEU A 309 -21.14 34.61 2.27
N GLU A 310 -20.59 35.08 3.40
CA GLU A 310 -20.89 34.53 4.72
C GLU A 310 -21.75 35.54 5.49
N TYR A 311 -22.96 35.15 5.89
CA TYR A 311 -23.87 36.05 6.62
C TYR A 311 -23.78 35.85 8.14
N LYS A 312 -23.88 36.96 8.87
CA LYS A 312 -23.87 37.01 10.34
C LYS A 312 -24.93 37.98 10.83
N SER A 313 -26.01 37.45 11.39
CA SER A 313 -27.13 38.23 11.93
C SER A 313 -27.73 39.19 10.90
N ASN A 314 -27.36 40.48 10.86
CA ASN A 314 -27.92 41.48 9.94
C ASN A 314 -26.88 42.04 8.97
N ASP A 315 -25.74 41.38 8.82
CA ASP A 315 -24.66 41.80 7.94
C ASP A 315 -24.02 40.59 7.26
N TYR A 316 -23.16 40.85 6.28
CA TYR A 316 -22.45 39.81 5.53
C TYR A 316 -20.98 40.17 5.31
N THR A 317 -20.15 39.15 5.14
CA THR A 317 -18.76 39.27 4.75
C THR A 317 -18.55 38.60 3.39
N GLU A 318 -17.92 39.33 2.48
CA GLU A 318 -17.59 38.84 1.13
C GLU A 318 -16.38 37.91 1.21
N ILE A 319 -16.57 36.66 0.78
CA ILE A 319 -15.49 35.67 0.70
C ILE A 319 -14.75 35.83 -0.63
N CYS A 320 -15.52 35.96 -1.72
CA CYS A 320 -15.00 36.23 -3.06
C CYS A 320 -16.09 36.89 -3.93
N ILE A 321 -15.65 37.70 -4.89
CA ILE A 321 -16.48 38.32 -5.93
C ILE A 321 -15.76 38.15 -7.26
N ASP A 322 -16.40 37.47 -8.19
CA ASP A 322 -15.89 37.26 -9.53
C ASP A 322 -16.77 37.98 -10.54
N THR A 323 -16.17 38.79 -11.40
CA THR A 323 -16.87 39.43 -12.51
C THR A 323 -16.97 38.47 -13.68
N LEU A 324 -18.19 38.17 -14.14
CA LEU A 324 -18.43 37.14 -15.14
C LEU A 324 -18.37 37.70 -16.58
N SER A 325 -17.65 36.99 -17.45
CA SER A 325 -17.56 37.31 -18.89
C SER A 325 -18.60 36.53 -19.70
N ILE A 326 -19.88 36.90 -19.57
CA ILE A 326 -21.01 36.25 -20.26
C ILE A 326 -21.17 36.78 -21.69
N LYS A 327 -21.46 35.91 -22.66
CA LYS A 327 -21.65 36.32 -24.06
C LYS A 327 -22.88 37.22 -24.21
N GLY A 328 -22.72 38.38 -24.86
CA GLY A 328 -23.83 39.29 -25.16
C GLY A 328 -24.29 40.12 -23.96
N TYR A 329 -23.51 40.18 -22.88
CA TYR A 329 -23.84 40.91 -21.65
C TYR A 329 -24.18 42.39 -21.89
N GLU A 330 -23.71 42.99 -22.99
CA GLU A 330 -24.02 44.39 -23.32
C GLU A 330 -25.50 44.63 -23.61
N ASN A 331 -26.24 43.58 -23.97
CA ASN A 331 -27.66 43.64 -24.33
C ASN A 331 -28.59 43.17 -23.21
N TYR A 332 -28.05 42.80 -22.05
CA TYR A 332 -28.79 42.16 -20.97
C TYR A 332 -28.93 43.06 -19.75
N THR A 333 -30.02 42.86 -19.03
CA THR A 333 -30.37 43.53 -17.79
C THR A 333 -30.38 42.53 -16.63
N HIS A 334 -30.64 42.99 -15.40
CA HIS A 334 -30.76 42.13 -14.22
C HIS A 334 -31.88 41.08 -14.33
N LEU A 335 -32.84 41.23 -15.24
CA LEU A 335 -33.93 40.26 -15.45
C LEU A 335 -33.53 39.07 -16.33
N ASP A 336 -32.49 39.23 -17.14
CA ASP A 336 -32.04 38.23 -18.11
C ASP A 336 -31.13 37.17 -17.49
N TYR A 337 -30.58 37.44 -16.31
CA TYR A 337 -29.70 36.53 -15.58
C TYR A 337 -30.48 35.68 -14.57
N HIS A 338 -30.10 34.41 -14.47
CA HIS A 338 -30.66 33.47 -13.50
C HIS A 338 -29.56 32.58 -12.90
N LEU A 339 -29.75 32.17 -11.66
CA LEU A 339 -28.89 31.20 -10.98
C LEU A 339 -29.75 30.00 -10.57
N ASP A 340 -29.35 28.83 -11.04
CA ASP A 340 -29.84 27.55 -10.54
C ASP A 340 -28.70 26.74 -9.92
N TYR A 341 -29.03 25.72 -9.12
CA TYR A 341 -28.07 25.03 -8.26
C TYR A 341 -28.31 23.53 -8.21
N LEU A 342 -27.23 22.77 -8.41
CA LEU A 342 -27.21 21.33 -8.23
C LEU A 342 -26.51 20.97 -6.91
N ALA A 343 -27.30 20.62 -5.89
CA ALA A 343 -26.81 20.32 -4.56
C ALA A 343 -25.83 19.14 -4.50
N GLU A 344 -26.12 18.07 -5.26
CA GLU A 344 -25.33 16.84 -5.22
C GLU A 344 -23.88 17.03 -5.71
N GLU A 345 -23.63 18.04 -6.55
CA GLU A 345 -22.32 18.31 -7.16
C GLU A 345 -21.73 19.68 -6.81
N ASN A 346 -22.37 20.47 -5.94
CA ASN A 346 -21.97 21.85 -5.62
C ASN A 346 -21.71 22.73 -6.85
N GLN A 347 -22.58 22.61 -7.86
CA GLN A 347 -22.49 23.35 -9.11
C GLN A 347 -23.57 24.44 -9.21
N TYR A 348 -23.16 25.62 -9.66
CA TYR A 348 -23.98 26.81 -9.83
C TYR A 348 -24.11 27.13 -11.32
N PHE A 349 -25.32 27.06 -11.85
CA PHE A 349 -25.61 27.30 -13.26
C PHE A 349 -26.03 28.76 -13.44
N ILE A 350 -25.11 29.57 -13.95
CA ILE A 350 -25.36 30.96 -14.35
C ILE A 350 -25.93 30.95 -15.76
N VAL A 351 -27.19 31.34 -15.88
CA VAL A 351 -27.95 31.32 -17.13
C VAL A 351 -28.18 32.74 -17.63
N SER A 352 -27.98 32.91 -18.94
CA SER A 352 -28.36 34.10 -19.71
C SER A 352 -29.05 33.69 -21.01
N PRO A 353 -29.69 34.61 -21.76
CA PRO A 353 -30.43 34.25 -22.95
C PRO A 353 -29.61 33.53 -24.04
N LYS A 354 -28.28 33.73 -24.08
CA LYS A 354 -27.39 33.16 -25.11
C LYS A 354 -26.18 32.39 -24.56
N ASP A 355 -26.10 32.16 -23.25
CA ASP A 355 -24.95 31.49 -22.63
C ASP A 355 -25.37 30.84 -21.31
N ILE A 356 -24.78 29.67 -21.01
CA ILE A 356 -24.84 29.07 -19.67
C ILE A 356 -23.40 28.80 -19.23
N VAL A 357 -23.05 29.35 -18.07
CA VAL A 357 -21.75 29.16 -17.43
C VAL A 357 -21.98 28.43 -16.12
N VAL A 358 -21.26 27.33 -15.90
CA VAL A 358 -21.30 26.55 -14.68
C VAL A 358 -20.13 26.97 -13.81
N ALA A 359 -20.39 27.35 -12.57
CA ALA A 359 -19.38 27.60 -11.56
C ALA A 359 -19.37 26.43 -10.55
N SER A 360 -18.19 25.91 -10.24
CA SER A 360 -17.97 24.92 -9.18
C SER A 360 -17.03 25.48 -8.13
N LEU A 361 -17.13 25.00 -6.89
CA LEU A 361 -16.19 25.39 -5.83
C LEU A 361 -14.77 24.92 -6.15
N TYR A 362 -13.78 25.72 -5.75
CA TYR A 362 -12.37 25.39 -5.91
C TYR A 362 -11.95 24.38 -4.83
N GLU A 363 -11.67 23.14 -5.23
CA GLU A 363 -11.38 22.04 -4.30
C GLU A 363 -9.88 21.94 -3.97
N ALA A 364 -9.53 21.10 -2.98
CA ALA A 364 -8.15 20.88 -2.56
C ALA A 364 -7.25 20.42 -3.71
N ASP A 365 -7.76 19.62 -4.65
CA ASP A 365 -7.01 19.17 -5.81
C ASP A 365 -6.76 20.30 -6.83
N ASP A 366 -7.74 21.18 -7.06
CA ASP A 366 -7.55 22.36 -7.92
C ASP A 366 -6.53 23.34 -7.29
N ARG A 367 -6.52 23.46 -5.96
CA ARG A 367 -5.50 24.22 -5.20
C ARG A 367 -4.10 23.65 -5.39
N VAL A 368 -3.95 22.32 -5.30
CA VAL A 368 -2.66 21.65 -5.56
C VAL A 368 -2.18 21.91 -6.99
N GLN A 369 -3.08 21.80 -7.98
CA GLN A 369 -2.74 22.07 -9.38
C GLN A 369 -2.30 23.53 -9.59
N TRP A 370 -3.00 24.49 -9.01
CA TRP A 370 -2.63 25.92 -9.07
C TRP A 370 -1.25 26.17 -8.46
N LEU A 371 -0.97 25.60 -7.28
CA LEU A 371 0.33 25.74 -6.62
C LEU A 371 1.46 25.15 -7.46
N ILE A 372 1.23 24.04 -8.17
CA ILE A 372 2.19 23.44 -9.10
C ILE A 372 2.47 24.38 -10.29
N GLU A 373 1.43 24.95 -10.89
CA GLU A 373 1.55 25.88 -12.02
C GLU A 373 2.32 27.17 -11.67
N HIS A 374 2.23 27.60 -10.41
CA HIS A 374 2.93 28.78 -9.89
C HIS A 374 4.27 28.44 -9.21
N GLY A 375 4.75 27.19 -9.33
CA GLY A 375 6.05 26.76 -8.80
C GLY A 375 6.14 26.63 -7.27
N LYS A 376 5.00 26.70 -6.56
CA LYS A 376 4.88 26.56 -5.09
C LYS A 376 4.72 25.09 -4.69
N PHE A 377 5.69 24.25 -5.07
CA PHE A 377 5.61 22.79 -4.88
C PHE A 377 5.59 22.33 -3.41
N GLU A 378 6.24 23.07 -2.50
CA GLU A 378 6.24 22.71 -1.07
C GLU A 378 4.88 22.94 -0.43
N GLU A 379 4.26 24.10 -0.69
CA GLU A 379 2.89 24.40 -0.28
C GLU A 379 1.91 23.38 -0.88
N ALA A 380 2.10 22.98 -2.15
CA ALA A 380 1.29 21.94 -2.78
C ALA A 380 1.36 20.59 -2.03
N MET A 381 2.56 20.19 -1.59
CA MET A 381 2.74 18.97 -0.79
C MET A 381 2.12 19.07 0.61
N GLU A 382 2.16 20.26 1.23
CA GLU A 382 1.49 20.51 2.51
C GLU A 382 -0.04 20.38 2.39
N VAL A 383 -0.63 20.96 1.34
CA VAL A 383 -2.07 20.83 1.06
C VAL A 383 -2.47 19.37 0.89
N ILE A 384 -1.69 18.58 0.12
CA ILE A 384 -1.91 17.13 -0.03
C ILE A 384 -1.85 16.42 1.33
N SER A 385 -0.89 16.77 2.20
CA SER A 385 -0.77 16.14 3.52
C SER A 385 -1.95 16.43 4.44
N GLN A 386 -2.57 17.61 4.32
CA GLN A 386 -3.66 18.06 5.19
C GLN A 386 -5.02 17.54 4.73
N TYR A 387 -5.30 17.58 3.43
CA TYR A 387 -6.62 17.30 2.86
C TYR A 387 -6.70 16.00 2.05
N GLY A 388 -5.56 15.40 1.70
CA GLY A 388 -5.51 14.31 0.72
C GLY A 388 -5.86 14.81 -0.70
N GLY A 389 -6.06 13.89 -1.65
CA GLY A 389 -6.51 14.26 -3.00
C GLY A 389 -6.13 13.28 -4.11
N LYS A 390 -6.50 13.64 -5.34
CA LYS A 390 -6.10 13.01 -6.61
C LYS A 390 -4.58 13.03 -6.80
N PHE A 391 -3.91 14.07 -6.33
CA PHE A 391 -2.46 14.16 -6.40
C PHE A 391 -1.80 13.41 -5.24
N SER A 392 -0.92 12.47 -5.57
CA SER A 392 -0.05 11.85 -4.56
C SER A 392 1.13 12.76 -4.25
N THR A 393 1.62 12.72 -3.01
CA THR A 393 2.87 13.41 -2.62
C THR A 393 4.03 13.03 -3.56
N ASN A 394 4.09 11.77 -3.98
CA ASN A 394 5.10 11.27 -4.91
C ASN A 394 4.99 11.89 -6.32
N SER A 395 3.78 12.09 -6.85
CA SER A 395 3.60 12.71 -8.15
C SER A 395 4.05 14.17 -8.17
N VAL A 396 3.74 14.94 -7.12
CA VAL A 396 4.20 16.33 -7.00
C VAL A 396 5.70 16.39 -6.74
N ALA A 397 6.24 15.46 -5.94
CA ALA A 397 7.68 15.34 -5.70
C ALA A 397 8.47 15.06 -6.99
N ARG A 398 7.95 14.23 -7.91
CA ARG A 398 8.58 14.00 -9.22
C ARG A 398 8.62 15.26 -10.08
N LEU A 399 7.53 16.04 -10.11
CA LEU A 399 7.49 17.34 -10.81
C LEU A 399 8.43 18.35 -10.17
N TYR A 400 8.50 18.38 -8.84
CA TYR A 400 9.43 19.24 -8.11
C TYR A 400 10.89 18.83 -8.35
N LEU A 401 11.18 17.53 -8.42
CA LEU A 401 12.49 17.01 -8.79
C LEU A 401 12.89 17.47 -10.19
N ASP A 402 11.99 17.36 -11.18
CA ASP A 402 12.25 17.84 -12.55
C ASP A 402 12.50 19.35 -12.59
N HIS A 403 11.74 20.13 -11.81
CA HIS A 403 11.95 21.56 -11.66
C HIS A 403 13.34 21.87 -11.06
N LEU A 404 13.72 21.23 -9.95
CA LEU A 404 15.02 21.43 -9.28
C LEU A 404 16.21 21.06 -10.18
N LEU A 405 16.08 19.98 -10.96
CA LEU A 405 17.10 19.59 -11.94
C LEU A 405 17.21 20.62 -13.08
N SER A 406 16.09 21.21 -13.51
CA SER A 406 16.11 22.24 -14.56
C SER A 406 16.81 23.54 -14.12
N ILE A 407 16.68 23.92 -12.84
CA ILE A 407 17.34 25.09 -12.25
C ILE A 407 18.74 24.77 -11.68
N GLN A 408 19.28 23.59 -11.96
CA GLN A 408 20.62 23.12 -11.56
C GLN A 408 20.86 23.02 -10.04
N LYS A 409 19.81 22.85 -9.24
CA LYS A 409 19.92 22.67 -7.78
C LYS A 409 19.99 21.19 -7.39
N TYR A 410 21.11 20.54 -7.73
CA TYR A 410 21.26 19.08 -7.59
C TYR A 410 21.26 18.56 -6.15
N GLU A 411 21.77 19.33 -5.19
CA GLU A 411 21.77 18.92 -3.77
C GLU A 411 20.37 18.99 -3.14
N GLU A 412 19.59 20.02 -3.45
CA GLU A 412 18.19 20.13 -3.01
C GLU A 412 17.34 19.02 -3.62
N ALA A 413 17.58 18.70 -4.91
CA ALA A 413 16.96 17.57 -5.60
C ALA A 413 17.26 16.22 -4.92
N ALA A 414 18.52 15.98 -4.50
CA ALA A 414 18.89 14.76 -3.81
C ALA A 414 18.26 14.65 -2.41
N LYS A 415 18.19 15.76 -1.66
CA LYS A 415 17.48 15.81 -0.35
C LYS A 415 15.98 15.55 -0.50
N LEU A 416 15.37 16.09 -1.55
CA LEU A 416 13.96 15.84 -1.86
C LEU A 416 13.70 14.35 -2.07
N CYS A 417 14.58 13.66 -2.82
CA CYS A 417 14.48 12.21 -3.05
C CYS A 417 14.49 11.44 -1.72
N LEU A 418 15.39 11.76 -0.79
CA LEU A 418 15.42 11.12 0.53
C LEU A 418 14.14 11.38 1.34
N ARG A 419 13.64 12.62 1.36
CA ARG A 419 12.44 13.02 2.11
C ARG A 419 11.17 12.35 1.58
N THR A 420 11.08 12.17 0.26
CA THR A 420 9.83 11.77 -0.41
C THR A 420 9.80 10.28 -0.76
N PHE A 421 10.90 9.73 -1.27
CA PHE A 421 10.94 8.32 -1.69
C PHE A 421 11.17 7.36 -0.53
N GLY A 422 11.77 7.84 0.57
CA GLY A 422 12.00 7.02 1.77
C GLY A 422 12.67 5.68 1.43
N ASN A 423 11.99 4.58 1.74
CA ASN A 423 12.42 3.20 1.46
C ASN A 423 11.75 2.57 0.21
N ASP A 424 11.18 3.37 -0.70
CA ASP A 424 10.58 2.85 -1.92
C ASP A 424 11.64 2.58 -2.99
N LYS A 425 12.02 1.30 -3.12
CA LYS A 425 13.03 0.83 -4.07
C LYS A 425 12.71 1.22 -5.53
N LYS A 426 11.46 1.09 -5.95
CA LYS A 426 11.07 1.27 -7.35
C LYS A 426 11.16 2.74 -7.76
N LEU A 427 10.68 3.64 -6.89
CA LEU A 427 10.80 5.08 -7.07
C LEU A 427 12.26 5.55 -7.15
N TRP A 428 13.13 5.03 -6.27
CA TRP A 428 14.56 5.33 -6.35
C TRP A 428 15.19 4.85 -7.67
N GLU A 429 14.89 3.63 -8.12
CA GLU A 429 15.44 3.09 -9.37
C GLU A 429 14.98 3.86 -10.61
N GLU A 430 13.71 4.29 -10.68
CA GLU A 430 13.19 5.09 -11.79
C GLU A 430 13.81 6.49 -11.87
N GLU A 431 13.90 7.17 -10.73
CA GLU A 431 14.23 8.60 -10.68
C GLU A 431 15.74 8.87 -10.66
N VAL A 432 16.57 7.93 -10.18
CA VAL A 432 18.04 8.08 -10.19
C VAL A 432 18.59 8.25 -11.62
N PHE A 433 17.95 7.65 -12.64
CA PHE A 433 18.34 7.86 -14.04
C PHE A 433 18.24 9.32 -14.50
N LYS A 434 17.44 10.17 -13.83
CA LYS A 434 17.40 11.61 -14.11
C LYS A 434 18.72 12.30 -13.75
N PHE A 435 19.36 11.89 -12.64
CA PHE A 435 20.69 12.37 -12.25
C PHE A 435 21.80 11.89 -13.20
N VAL A 436 21.64 10.70 -13.81
CA VAL A 436 22.54 10.17 -14.84
C VAL A 436 22.52 11.07 -16.08
N LYS A 437 21.35 11.48 -16.54
CA LYS A 437 21.19 12.34 -17.73
C LYS A 437 21.91 13.68 -17.58
N VAL A 438 21.93 14.25 -16.38
CA VAL A 438 22.63 15.50 -16.07
C VAL A 438 24.09 15.31 -15.62
N LYS A 439 24.59 14.05 -15.56
CA LYS A 439 25.95 13.69 -15.08
C LYS A 439 26.27 14.20 -13.68
N GLN A 440 25.31 14.06 -12.75
CA GLN A 440 25.44 14.49 -11.35
C GLN A 440 25.10 13.34 -10.38
N LEU A 441 25.52 12.10 -10.67
CA LEU A 441 25.28 10.99 -9.75
C LEU A 441 26.01 11.15 -8.42
N ARG A 442 27.11 11.91 -8.40
CA ARG A 442 27.85 12.24 -7.17
C ARG A 442 27.02 13.05 -6.17
N ALA A 443 26.05 13.85 -6.62
CA ALA A 443 25.19 14.63 -5.73
C ALA A 443 24.17 13.76 -4.98
N VAL A 444 23.75 12.63 -5.58
CA VAL A 444 22.77 11.70 -4.99
C VAL A 444 23.43 10.55 -4.23
N SER A 445 24.72 10.25 -4.46
CA SER A 445 25.44 9.10 -3.88
C SER A 445 25.39 9.02 -2.34
N ALA A 446 25.36 10.17 -1.66
CA ALA A 446 25.27 10.26 -0.20
C ALA A 446 23.89 9.85 0.34
N PHE A 447 22.83 9.98 -0.47
CA PHE A 447 21.44 9.79 -0.08
C PHE A 447 20.84 8.46 -0.57
N LEU A 448 21.55 7.73 -1.43
CA LEU A 448 21.09 6.44 -1.92
C LEU A 448 20.86 5.46 -0.75
N PRO A 449 19.76 4.69 -0.78
CA PRO A 449 19.51 3.64 0.20
C PRO A 449 20.66 2.62 0.27
N ARG A 450 21.03 2.20 1.48
CA ARG A 450 22.15 1.24 1.73
C ARG A 450 21.76 0.09 2.66
N THR A 451 20.54 0.10 3.20
CA THR A 451 20.03 -0.93 4.10
C THR A 451 19.51 -2.13 3.30
N ASN A 452 19.59 -3.33 3.88
CA ASN A 452 19.10 -4.54 3.22
C ASN A 452 17.60 -4.48 2.89
N ASP A 453 16.83 -3.73 3.67
CA ASP A 453 15.38 -3.56 3.50
C ASP A 453 15.01 -2.71 2.27
N CYS A 454 15.94 -1.85 1.81
CA CYS A 454 15.76 -1.00 0.63
C CYS A 454 17.07 -0.96 -0.19
N LYS A 455 17.56 -2.12 -0.61
CA LYS A 455 18.71 -2.20 -1.51
C LYS A 455 18.27 -2.06 -2.97
N LEU A 456 18.87 -1.10 -3.69
CA LEU A 456 18.62 -0.90 -5.13
C LEU A 456 19.33 -1.99 -5.97
N SER A 457 19.04 -2.02 -7.27
CA SER A 457 19.76 -2.85 -8.23
C SER A 457 21.27 -2.57 -8.17
N PRO A 458 22.13 -3.61 -8.16
CA PRO A 458 23.59 -3.46 -8.19
C PRO A 458 24.09 -2.49 -9.26
N HIS A 459 23.39 -2.44 -10.38
CA HIS A 459 23.71 -1.55 -11.50
C HIS A 459 23.72 -0.06 -11.10
N VAL A 460 22.81 0.40 -10.23
CA VAL A 460 22.75 1.81 -9.81
C VAL A 460 24.01 2.20 -9.04
N TYR A 461 24.45 1.33 -8.11
CA TYR A 461 25.68 1.53 -7.35
C TYR A 461 26.92 1.46 -8.25
N GLU A 462 26.94 0.54 -9.22
CA GLU A 462 28.01 0.43 -10.23
C GLU A 462 28.15 1.69 -11.09
N MET A 463 27.04 2.31 -11.50
CA MET A 463 27.07 3.57 -12.26
C MET A 463 27.68 4.73 -11.46
N VAL A 464 27.34 4.82 -10.16
CA VAL A 464 27.94 5.81 -9.26
C VAL A 464 29.44 5.55 -9.12
N LEU A 465 29.82 4.30 -8.84
CA LEU A 465 31.22 3.87 -8.73
C LEU A 465 32.02 4.16 -10.01
N TYR A 466 31.43 3.95 -11.19
CA TYR A 466 32.05 4.25 -12.48
C TYR A 466 32.26 5.76 -12.67
N GLU A 467 31.29 6.60 -12.32
CA GLU A 467 31.42 8.06 -12.39
C GLU A 467 32.53 8.57 -11.44
N TYR A 468 32.64 8.02 -10.23
CA TYR A 468 33.76 8.30 -9.32
C TYR A 468 35.09 7.81 -9.88
N LEU A 469 35.17 6.60 -10.45
CA LEU A 469 36.41 6.08 -11.03
C LEU A 469 36.96 6.99 -12.14
N GLN A 470 36.09 7.60 -12.95
CA GLN A 470 36.50 8.50 -14.04
C GLN A 470 36.85 9.91 -13.57
N LEU A 471 36.10 10.48 -12.61
CA LEU A 471 36.20 11.90 -12.23
C LEU A 471 36.95 12.14 -10.92
N ASP A 472 36.91 11.20 -9.97
CA ASP A 472 37.51 11.30 -8.64
C ASP A 472 37.96 9.92 -8.08
N PRO A 473 39.15 9.43 -8.47
CA PRO A 473 39.68 8.15 -7.99
C PRO A 473 39.90 8.08 -6.47
N ILE A 474 40.08 9.22 -5.79
CA ILE A 474 40.24 9.27 -4.33
C ILE A 474 38.87 9.05 -3.67
N GLY A 475 37.84 9.75 -4.16
CA GLY A 475 36.45 9.53 -3.76
C GLY A 475 35.98 8.10 -4.00
N PHE A 476 36.40 7.48 -5.12
CA PHE A 476 36.12 6.08 -5.43
C PHE A 476 36.61 5.11 -4.34
N LEU A 477 37.85 5.26 -3.86
CA LEU A 477 38.39 4.44 -2.77
C LEU A 477 37.63 4.65 -1.46
N ASN A 478 37.25 5.89 -1.15
CA ASN A 478 36.49 6.19 0.07
C ASN A 478 35.10 5.54 0.04
N ILE A 479 34.42 5.59 -1.10
CA ILE A 479 33.11 4.95 -1.27
C ILE A 479 33.22 3.42 -1.16
N LEU A 480 34.24 2.81 -1.77
CA LEU A 480 34.48 1.36 -1.64
C LEU A 480 34.72 0.92 -0.19
N LYS A 481 35.34 1.77 0.64
CA LYS A 481 35.55 1.50 2.08
C LYS A 481 34.27 1.67 2.90
N GLU A 482 33.38 2.55 2.49
CA GLU A 482 32.13 2.85 3.20
C GLU A 482 30.99 1.89 2.83
N TRP A 483 30.89 1.51 1.55
CA TRP A 483 29.79 0.71 1.03
C TRP A 483 29.97 -0.78 1.32
N GLN A 484 28.88 -1.44 1.70
CA GLN A 484 28.90 -2.88 1.92
C GLN A 484 29.04 -3.64 0.58
N PRO A 485 29.75 -4.78 0.54
CA PRO A 485 30.04 -5.50 -0.71
C PRO A 485 28.81 -6.11 -1.36
N ASN A 486 27.75 -6.31 -0.58
CA ASN A 486 26.49 -6.81 -1.08
C ASN A 486 25.75 -5.79 -1.95
N LEU A 487 26.13 -4.49 -1.99
CA LEU A 487 25.42 -3.46 -2.73
C LEU A 487 25.65 -3.52 -4.24
N TYR A 488 26.84 -3.92 -4.69
CA TYR A 488 27.26 -3.91 -6.11
C TYR A 488 27.88 -5.26 -6.52
N ASN A 489 27.98 -5.53 -7.83
CA ASN A 489 28.72 -6.69 -8.32
C ASN A 489 30.23 -6.40 -8.32
N SER A 490 30.98 -7.03 -7.41
CA SER A 490 32.42 -6.74 -7.26
C SER A 490 33.22 -7.17 -8.50
N ALA A 491 32.83 -8.24 -9.20
CA ALA A 491 33.47 -8.63 -10.46
C ALA A 491 33.32 -7.56 -11.58
N ALA A 492 32.15 -6.91 -11.67
CA ALA A 492 31.92 -5.83 -12.63
C ALA A 492 32.81 -4.61 -12.33
N VAL A 493 32.94 -4.24 -11.05
CA VAL A 493 33.81 -3.15 -10.61
C VAL A 493 35.30 -3.48 -10.82
N ILE A 494 35.72 -4.73 -10.56
CA ILE A 494 37.08 -5.20 -10.84
C ILE A 494 37.42 -5.04 -12.32
N ASN A 495 36.52 -5.45 -13.23
CA ASN A 495 36.72 -5.29 -14.67
C ASN A 495 36.82 -3.81 -15.05
N ALA A 496 35.95 -2.95 -14.50
CA ALA A 496 36.01 -1.51 -14.76
C ALA A 496 37.35 -0.88 -14.35
N ILE A 497 37.92 -1.30 -13.20
CA ILE A 497 39.25 -0.85 -12.75
C ILE A 497 40.35 -1.32 -13.70
N HIS A 498 40.31 -2.59 -14.17
CA HIS A 498 41.29 -3.09 -15.13
C HIS A 498 41.23 -2.34 -16.46
N ASP A 499 40.02 -2.05 -16.95
CA ASP A 499 39.80 -1.32 -18.20
C ASP A 499 40.26 0.15 -18.12
N HIS A 500 40.17 0.77 -16.94
CA HIS A 500 40.53 2.17 -16.71
C HIS A 500 41.79 2.33 -15.85
N PHE A 501 42.71 1.37 -15.90
CA PHE A 501 43.88 1.36 -15.03
C PHE A 501 44.88 2.48 -15.40
N ASP A 502 44.91 3.54 -14.59
CA ASP A 502 45.87 4.64 -14.72
C ASP A 502 47.06 4.46 -13.77
N ARG A 503 48.28 4.45 -14.33
CA ARG A 503 49.54 4.37 -13.57
C ARG A 503 49.71 5.53 -12.59
N LYS A 504 49.11 6.70 -12.86
CA LYS A 504 49.18 7.86 -11.96
C LYS A 504 48.52 7.58 -10.61
N TYR A 505 47.47 6.77 -10.60
CA TYR A 505 46.71 6.41 -9.39
C TYR A 505 46.95 4.95 -8.97
N GLN A 506 48.08 4.36 -9.39
CA GLN A 506 48.40 2.95 -9.18
C GLN A 506 48.25 2.50 -7.72
N HIS A 507 48.68 3.30 -6.74
CA HIS A 507 48.55 2.94 -5.32
C HIS A 507 47.08 2.82 -4.90
N ILE A 508 46.23 3.76 -5.34
CA ILE A 508 44.79 3.80 -5.01
C ILE A 508 44.05 2.65 -5.69
N LEU A 509 44.32 2.40 -6.98
CA LEU A 509 43.65 1.34 -7.74
C LEU A 509 44.06 -0.06 -7.27
N LEU A 510 45.33 -0.26 -6.89
CA LEU A 510 45.79 -1.53 -6.32
C LEU A 510 45.18 -1.79 -4.93
N GLU A 511 44.98 -0.75 -4.13
CA GLU A 511 44.29 -0.85 -2.83
C GLU A 511 42.80 -1.18 -3.04
N SER A 512 42.12 -0.50 -3.97
CA SER A 512 40.74 -0.83 -4.35
C SER A 512 40.60 -2.27 -4.85
N LEU A 513 41.53 -2.75 -5.69
CA LEU A 513 41.54 -4.14 -6.15
C LEU A 513 41.76 -5.14 -5.00
N ALA A 514 42.62 -4.82 -4.03
CA ALA A 514 42.84 -5.69 -2.88
C ALA A 514 41.58 -5.83 -2.01
N ILE A 515 40.83 -4.74 -1.82
CA ILE A 515 39.54 -4.73 -1.12
C ILE A 515 38.51 -5.59 -1.89
N LEU A 516 38.37 -5.38 -3.20
CA LEU A 516 37.41 -6.11 -4.03
C LEU A 516 37.71 -7.61 -4.13
N TYR A 517 38.98 -8.00 -4.30
CA TYR A 517 39.36 -9.42 -4.30
C TYR A 517 39.11 -10.10 -2.94
N SER A 518 39.27 -9.36 -1.83
CA SER A 518 38.90 -9.84 -0.50
C SER A 518 37.40 -10.11 -0.37
N HIS A 519 36.57 -9.30 -1.02
CA HIS A 519 35.10 -9.49 -1.05
C HIS A 519 34.67 -10.68 -1.91
N GLU A 520 35.30 -10.90 -3.07
CA GLU A 520 35.06 -12.05 -3.96
C GLU A 520 35.67 -13.37 -3.44
N LYS A 521 36.28 -13.36 -2.25
CA LYS A 521 36.99 -14.50 -1.64
C LYS A 521 38.18 -15.01 -2.45
N GLU A 522 38.69 -14.20 -3.38
CA GLU A 522 39.94 -14.45 -4.13
C GLU A 522 41.14 -13.94 -3.33
N TYR A 523 41.31 -14.54 -2.15
CA TYR A 523 42.24 -14.03 -1.15
C TYR A 523 43.72 -14.17 -1.55
N ASP A 524 44.05 -15.12 -2.43
CA ASP A 524 45.39 -15.30 -3.01
C ASP A 524 45.81 -14.07 -3.84
N LYS A 525 44.90 -13.56 -4.66
CA LYS A 525 45.11 -12.33 -5.45
C LYS A 525 45.15 -11.10 -4.56
N ALA A 526 44.29 -11.02 -3.54
CA ALA A 526 44.31 -9.94 -2.56
C ALA A 526 45.66 -9.85 -1.82
N VAL A 527 46.18 -10.98 -1.32
CA VAL A 527 47.50 -11.06 -0.67
C VAL A 527 48.62 -10.65 -1.63
N ALA A 528 48.55 -11.07 -2.90
CA ALA A 528 49.54 -10.65 -3.90
C ALA A 528 49.51 -9.14 -4.18
N MET A 529 48.34 -8.49 -4.17
CA MET A 529 48.24 -7.03 -4.32
C MET A 529 48.77 -6.29 -3.08
N TYR A 530 48.43 -6.74 -1.88
CA TYR A 530 48.95 -6.14 -0.63
C TYR A 530 50.47 -6.29 -0.48
N LEU A 531 51.05 -7.43 -0.90
CA LEU A 531 52.50 -7.63 -0.91
C LEU A 531 53.20 -6.72 -1.93
N LYS A 532 52.59 -6.45 -3.10
CA LYS A 532 53.09 -5.45 -4.06
C LYS A 532 53.05 -4.03 -3.50
N LEU A 533 52.07 -3.74 -2.63
CA LEU A 533 51.93 -2.46 -1.93
C LEU A 533 52.80 -2.36 -0.67
N GLN A 534 53.50 -3.43 -0.27
CA GLN A 534 54.22 -3.52 1.02
C GLN A 534 53.33 -3.17 2.24
N HIS A 535 52.04 -3.47 2.16
CA HIS A 535 51.08 -3.09 3.20
C HIS A 535 51.11 -4.09 4.37
N LYS A 536 51.21 -3.58 5.60
CA LYS A 536 51.34 -4.41 6.81
C LYS A 536 50.05 -5.14 7.20
N ASP A 537 48.90 -4.76 6.65
CA ASP A 537 47.61 -5.41 6.97
C ASP A 537 47.45 -6.78 6.32
N VAL A 538 48.39 -7.19 5.46
CA VAL A 538 48.37 -8.53 4.85
C VAL A 538 48.36 -9.63 5.92
N PHE A 539 49.00 -9.41 7.08
CA PHE A 539 49.02 -10.36 8.18
C PHE A 539 47.63 -10.56 8.82
N GLU A 540 46.82 -9.51 8.90
CA GLU A 540 45.45 -9.61 9.44
C GLU A 540 44.52 -10.32 8.46
N LEU A 541 44.65 -10.03 7.16
CA LEU A 541 43.88 -10.68 6.11
C LEU A 541 44.11 -12.19 6.09
N ILE A 542 45.36 -12.60 6.25
CA ILE A 542 45.75 -14.01 6.33
C ILE A 542 45.08 -14.70 7.51
N ARG A 543 45.16 -14.11 8.72
CA ARG A 543 44.56 -14.70 9.93
C ARG A 543 43.05 -14.82 9.83
N LYS A 544 42.40 -13.79 9.29
CA LYS A 544 40.94 -13.72 9.17
C LYS A 544 40.37 -14.78 8.23
N HIS A 545 41.11 -15.14 7.17
CA HIS A 545 40.63 -16.00 6.09
C HIS A 545 41.36 -17.34 5.95
N ASP A 546 42.19 -17.72 6.94
CA ASP A 546 42.84 -19.03 7.03
C ASP A 546 43.75 -19.41 5.84
N LEU A 547 44.51 -18.45 5.30
CA LEU A 547 45.21 -18.56 4.00
C LEU A 547 46.58 -19.27 4.06
N TYR A 548 46.82 -20.10 5.06
CA TYR A 548 48.13 -20.70 5.36
C TYR A 548 48.65 -21.64 4.26
N GLY A 549 47.77 -22.21 3.43
CA GLY A 549 48.16 -23.03 2.28
C GLY A 549 48.90 -22.25 1.19
N VAL A 550 48.50 -21.00 0.94
CA VAL A 550 49.08 -20.12 -0.10
C VAL A 550 50.43 -19.53 0.36
N ILE A 551 50.57 -19.35 1.67
CA ILE A 551 51.74 -18.73 2.31
C ILE A 551 52.97 -19.63 2.30
N LYS A 552 52.82 -20.94 2.15
CA LYS A 552 53.95 -21.90 2.13
C LYS A 552 55.07 -21.51 1.15
N ASN A 553 54.73 -20.83 0.05
CA ASN A 553 55.70 -20.38 -0.96
C ASN A 553 56.13 -18.91 -0.81
N MET A 554 55.64 -18.21 0.23
CA MET A 554 55.84 -16.77 0.46
C MET A 554 56.43 -16.44 1.84
N ILE A 555 56.84 -17.45 2.63
CA ILE A 555 57.36 -17.32 4.01
C ILE A 555 58.51 -16.31 4.08
N LEU A 556 59.47 -16.41 3.15
CA LEU A 556 60.64 -15.53 3.13
C LEU A 556 60.28 -14.07 2.80
N LYS A 557 59.27 -13.84 1.94
CA LYS A 557 58.77 -12.49 1.61
C LYS A 557 58.00 -11.86 2.78
N LEU A 558 57.29 -12.67 3.57
CA LEU A 558 56.55 -12.20 4.75
C LEU A 558 57.49 -11.86 5.92
N ILE A 559 58.51 -12.68 6.19
CA ILE A 559 59.54 -12.35 7.19
C ILE A 559 60.32 -11.09 6.82
N GLN A 560 60.58 -10.87 5.53
CA GLN A 560 61.21 -9.64 5.04
C GLN A 560 60.32 -8.41 5.19
N LEU A 561 58.99 -8.56 5.15
CA LEU A 561 58.04 -7.48 5.34
C LEU A 561 57.95 -7.06 6.82
N ASP A 562 57.77 -8.01 7.73
CA ASP A 562 57.72 -7.79 9.18
C ASP A 562 58.01 -9.10 9.93
N SER A 563 59.19 -9.22 10.51
CA SER A 563 59.68 -10.46 11.12
C SER A 563 58.87 -10.85 12.36
N GLU A 564 58.47 -9.90 13.20
CA GLU A 564 57.70 -10.18 14.42
C GLU A 564 56.28 -10.65 14.10
N LYS A 565 55.59 -9.96 13.18
CA LYS A 565 54.22 -10.33 12.77
C LYS A 565 54.20 -11.64 11.99
N ALA A 566 55.20 -11.89 11.15
CA ALA A 566 55.33 -13.14 10.40
C ALA A 566 55.60 -14.33 11.32
N ILE A 567 56.50 -14.19 12.29
CA ILE A 567 56.77 -15.26 13.27
C ILE A 567 55.51 -15.55 14.10
N ALA A 568 54.82 -14.53 14.60
CA ALA A 568 53.56 -14.73 15.32
C ALA A 568 52.51 -15.49 14.48
N LEU A 569 52.43 -15.20 13.17
CA LEU A 569 51.54 -15.88 12.24
C LEU A 569 51.92 -17.36 12.02
N PHE A 570 53.22 -17.66 11.93
CA PHE A 570 53.71 -19.03 11.71
C PHE A 570 53.54 -19.94 12.92
N LEU A 571 53.36 -19.37 14.12
CA LEU A 571 53.22 -20.09 15.38
C LEU A 571 51.77 -20.47 15.73
N GLU A 572 50.80 -20.12 14.89
CA GLU A 572 49.41 -20.48 15.11
C GLU A 572 49.21 -22.00 14.94
N LYS A 573 48.61 -22.64 15.97
CA LYS A 573 48.48 -24.10 16.05
C LYS A 573 47.79 -24.69 14.81
N ASP A 574 48.37 -25.79 14.31
CA ASP A 574 47.82 -26.64 13.24
C ASP A 574 47.70 -25.99 11.85
N LYS A 575 48.31 -24.81 11.62
CA LYS A 575 48.20 -24.07 10.35
C LYS A 575 49.37 -24.27 9.38
N ILE A 576 50.60 -24.07 9.86
CA ILE A 576 51.82 -24.31 9.08
C ILE A 576 52.68 -25.32 9.84
N PRO A 577 53.07 -26.45 9.22
CA PRO A 577 54.00 -27.38 9.84
C PRO A 577 55.33 -26.67 10.15
N PRO A 578 55.78 -26.66 11.41
CA PRO A 578 57.04 -26.01 11.80
C PRO A 578 58.25 -26.52 11.01
N GLU A 579 58.20 -27.76 10.53
CA GLU A 579 59.22 -28.39 9.69
C GLU A 579 59.42 -27.62 8.37
N VAL A 580 58.34 -27.14 7.74
CA VAL A 580 58.39 -26.38 6.48
C VAL A 580 59.03 -25.01 6.70
N VAL A 581 58.75 -24.37 7.85
CA VAL A 581 59.34 -23.08 8.21
C VAL A 581 60.84 -23.23 8.49
N VAL A 582 61.22 -24.27 9.23
CA VAL A 582 62.63 -24.56 9.55
C VAL A 582 63.44 -24.90 8.30
N GLU A 583 62.90 -25.68 7.36
CA GLU A 583 63.55 -26.01 6.09
C GLU A 583 63.83 -24.76 5.24
N GLN A 584 62.84 -23.86 5.13
CA GLN A 584 63.00 -22.61 4.36
C GLN A 584 63.91 -21.58 5.05
N LEU A 585 64.03 -21.61 6.37
CA LEU A 585 64.88 -20.70 7.15
C LEU A 585 66.26 -21.26 7.50
N GLN A 586 66.59 -22.51 7.13
CA GLN A 586 67.85 -23.17 7.48
C GLN A 586 69.10 -22.41 7.00
N GLN A 587 68.98 -21.65 5.91
CA GLN A 587 70.07 -20.82 5.37
C GLN A 587 70.28 -19.50 6.13
N ASN A 588 69.33 -19.07 6.97
CA ASN A 588 69.42 -17.82 7.72
C ASN A 588 69.28 -18.08 9.24
N LEU A 589 70.42 -18.27 9.90
CA LEU A 589 70.53 -18.65 11.31
C LEU A 589 69.89 -17.63 12.28
N GLU A 590 69.80 -16.35 11.89
CA GLU A 590 69.22 -15.29 12.71
C GLU A 590 67.68 -15.38 12.73
N TYR A 591 67.04 -15.50 11.56
CA TYR A 591 65.58 -15.71 11.49
C TYR A 591 65.16 -17.07 12.05
N LEU A 592 66.01 -18.09 11.90
CA LEU A 592 65.79 -19.40 12.50
C LEU A 592 65.82 -19.33 14.03
N TYR A 593 66.76 -18.58 14.62
CA TYR A 593 66.81 -18.33 16.06
C TYR A 593 65.54 -17.60 16.54
N MET A 594 65.13 -16.52 15.87
CA MET A 594 63.94 -15.75 16.25
C MET A 594 62.66 -16.60 16.18
N PHE A 595 62.52 -17.44 15.14
CA PHE A 595 61.39 -18.35 15.01
C PHE A 595 61.39 -19.44 16.09
N LEU A 596 62.52 -20.09 16.34
CA LEU A 596 62.60 -21.19 17.33
C LEU A 596 62.47 -20.68 18.78
N ASP A 597 63.02 -19.52 19.16
CA ASP A 597 62.82 -18.90 20.49
C ASP A 597 61.35 -18.56 20.74
N ALA A 598 60.62 -18.20 19.69
CA ALA A 598 59.19 -17.94 19.77
C ALA A 598 58.37 -19.24 19.73
N PHE A 599 58.79 -20.25 18.95
CA PHE A 599 58.14 -21.56 18.86
C PHE A 599 58.17 -22.32 20.19
N ASP A 600 59.30 -22.32 20.89
CA ASP A 600 59.46 -22.97 22.20
C ASP A 600 58.54 -22.40 23.29
N LYS A 601 58.12 -21.12 23.15
CA LYS A 601 57.11 -20.53 24.05
C LYS A 601 55.71 -21.05 23.78
N VAL A 602 55.44 -21.57 22.59
CA VAL A 602 54.11 -21.99 22.12
C VAL A 602 53.96 -23.51 22.15
N ASP A 603 54.97 -24.25 21.70
CA ASP A 603 55.03 -25.71 21.72
C ASP A 603 56.22 -26.20 22.55
N THR A 604 55.91 -26.75 23.71
CA THR A 604 56.89 -27.32 24.64
C THR A 604 57.19 -28.80 24.36
N SER A 605 56.68 -29.36 23.25
CA SER A 605 56.87 -30.77 22.85
C SER A 605 58.33 -31.20 22.71
N GLY A 606 59.25 -30.25 22.58
CA GLY A 606 60.67 -30.54 22.61
C GLY A 606 61.29 -30.96 21.29
N LYS A 607 60.54 -30.94 20.19
CA LYS A 607 60.98 -31.46 18.88
C LYS A 607 62.30 -30.86 18.36
N PHE A 608 62.52 -29.56 18.56
CA PHE A 608 63.70 -28.84 18.06
C PHE A 608 64.68 -28.43 19.16
N HIS A 609 64.52 -28.95 20.38
CA HIS A 609 65.27 -28.49 21.55
C HIS A 609 66.76 -28.81 21.48
N TRP A 610 67.12 -29.90 20.78
CA TRP A 610 68.51 -30.23 20.48
C TRP A 610 69.23 -29.10 19.73
N LYS A 611 68.56 -28.46 18.75
CA LYS A 611 69.14 -27.35 17.97
C LYS A 611 69.10 -26.02 18.71
N MET A 612 68.14 -25.84 19.62
CA MET A 612 68.05 -24.63 20.45
C MET A 612 69.16 -24.52 21.49
N VAL A 613 69.70 -25.63 22.00
CA VAL A 613 70.88 -25.56 22.91
C VAL A 613 72.06 -24.87 22.20
N GLU A 614 72.28 -25.18 20.92
CA GLU A 614 73.31 -24.54 20.11
C GLU A 614 72.97 -23.07 19.80
N LEU A 615 71.72 -22.77 19.43
CA LEU A 615 71.28 -21.41 19.11
C LEU A 615 71.27 -20.48 20.34
N TYR A 616 70.84 -20.96 21.52
CA TYR A 616 70.92 -20.18 22.76
C TYR A 616 72.35 -19.97 23.22
N ALA A 617 73.21 -20.98 23.09
CA ALA A 617 74.63 -20.79 23.35
C ALA A 617 75.25 -19.73 22.43
N ASN A 618 74.79 -19.61 21.18
CA ASN A 618 75.34 -18.66 20.20
C ASN A 618 74.74 -17.25 20.26
N PHE A 619 73.44 -17.11 20.49
CA PHE A 619 72.72 -15.84 20.39
C PHE A 619 72.17 -15.31 21.72
N SER A 620 72.00 -16.14 22.78
CA SER A 620 71.45 -15.68 24.07
C SER A 620 71.78 -16.61 25.26
N HIS A 621 72.97 -16.44 25.85
CA HIS A 621 73.47 -17.23 26.99
C HIS A 621 72.53 -17.19 28.20
N GLU A 622 72.03 -16.02 28.61
CA GLU A 622 71.20 -15.85 29.81
C GLU A 622 69.91 -16.70 29.81
N LYS A 623 69.40 -17.07 28.62
CA LYS A 623 68.20 -17.92 28.47
C LYS A 623 68.49 -19.42 28.55
N LEU A 624 69.76 -19.82 28.54
CA LEU A 624 70.17 -21.23 28.49
C LEU A 624 69.81 -21.99 29.78
N LEU A 625 70.17 -21.48 30.97
CA LEU A 625 69.82 -22.14 32.23
C LEU A 625 68.31 -22.31 32.44
N PRO A 626 67.47 -21.28 32.26
CA PRO A 626 66.02 -21.44 32.33
C PRO A 626 65.49 -22.46 31.32
N PHE A 627 66.05 -22.51 30.10
CA PHE A 627 65.64 -23.45 29.06
C PHE A 627 66.02 -24.90 29.41
N LEU A 628 67.25 -25.13 29.88
CA LEU A 628 67.70 -26.44 30.35
C LEU A 628 66.83 -26.92 31.51
N LYS A 629 66.46 -26.03 32.43
CA LYS A 629 65.53 -26.32 33.55
C LYS A 629 64.12 -26.72 33.10
N ARG A 630 63.65 -26.11 32.01
CA ARG A 630 62.29 -26.32 31.49
C ARG A 630 62.17 -27.60 30.68
N SER A 631 63.17 -27.97 29.90
CA SER A 631 63.05 -29.06 28.95
C SER A 631 63.80 -30.33 29.32
N ASN A 632 63.24 -31.47 28.91
CA ASN A 632 63.87 -32.79 29.03
C ASN A 632 64.28 -33.38 27.66
N ASN A 633 64.02 -32.68 26.56
CA ASN A 633 64.07 -33.21 25.18
C ASN A 633 65.33 -32.74 24.43
N TYR A 634 66.46 -32.78 25.11
CA TYR A 634 67.78 -32.55 24.52
C TYR A 634 68.76 -33.61 25.02
N PRO A 635 69.81 -33.94 24.26
CA PRO A 635 70.86 -34.83 24.72
C PRO A 635 71.63 -34.18 25.88
N ILE A 636 71.39 -34.65 27.11
CA ILE A 636 71.96 -34.08 28.35
C ILE A 636 73.49 -34.05 28.31
N GLN A 637 74.10 -35.06 27.69
CA GLN A 637 75.55 -35.15 27.54
C GLN A 637 76.09 -34.08 26.57
N GLU A 638 75.45 -33.87 25.42
CA GLU A 638 75.86 -32.84 24.46
C GLU A 638 75.66 -31.44 25.03
N ALA A 639 74.56 -31.21 25.75
CA ALA A 639 74.32 -29.96 26.47
C ALA A 639 75.37 -29.72 27.57
N TYR A 640 75.73 -30.77 28.32
CA TYR A 640 76.80 -30.69 29.32
C TYR A 640 78.15 -30.42 28.68
N ASP A 641 78.47 -31.03 27.55
CA ASP A 641 79.73 -30.80 26.83
C ASP A 641 79.82 -29.37 26.29
N ILE A 642 78.72 -28.83 25.73
CA ILE A 642 78.62 -27.42 25.31
C ILE A 642 78.83 -26.48 26.51
N CYS A 643 78.17 -26.75 27.65
CA CYS A 643 78.29 -25.95 28.88
C CYS A 643 79.67 -26.08 29.55
N LYS A 644 80.29 -27.26 29.50
CA LYS A 644 81.61 -27.54 30.07
C LYS A 644 82.71 -26.85 29.27
N VAL A 645 82.65 -26.89 27.94
CA VAL A 645 83.58 -26.16 27.07
C VAL A 645 83.52 -24.66 27.34
N ARG A 646 82.35 -24.12 27.69
CA ARG A 646 82.13 -22.69 27.93
C ARG A 646 82.13 -22.27 29.42
N SER A 647 82.37 -23.21 30.34
CA SER A 647 82.42 -23.00 31.80
C SER A 647 81.15 -22.41 32.44
N PHE A 648 79.97 -22.91 32.07
CA PHE A 648 78.68 -22.46 32.61
C PHE A 648 78.27 -23.25 33.88
N TYR A 649 78.77 -22.82 35.05
CA TYR A 649 78.65 -23.58 36.31
C TYR A 649 77.22 -23.80 36.85
N PRO A 650 76.30 -22.81 36.83
CA PRO A 650 74.91 -23.03 37.28
C PRO A 650 74.15 -24.07 36.43
N GLU A 651 74.38 -24.09 35.12
CA GLU A 651 73.82 -25.02 34.14
C GLU A 651 74.39 -26.41 34.34
N MET A 652 75.68 -26.49 34.63
CA MET A 652 76.36 -27.74 34.97
C MET A 652 75.79 -28.36 36.26
N VAL A 653 75.55 -27.57 37.32
CA VAL A 653 74.94 -28.08 38.58
C VAL A 653 73.56 -28.67 38.31
N TYR A 654 72.74 -27.99 37.50
CA TYR A 654 71.43 -28.48 37.12
C TYR A 654 71.48 -29.78 36.30
N LEU A 655 72.35 -29.82 35.27
CA LEU A 655 72.51 -31.02 34.42
C LEU A 655 73.09 -32.21 35.22
N LEU A 656 74.01 -31.96 36.16
CA LEU A 656 74.54 -33.00 37.05
C LEU A 656 73.49 -33.55 38.03
N GLY A 657 72.60 -32.69 38.54
CA GLY A 657 71.43 -33.12 39.33
C GLY A 657 70.49 -34.03 38.52
N ARG A 658 70.23 -33.69 37.26
CA ARG A 658 69.46 -34.49 36.29
C ARG A 658 70.11 -35.83 35.94
N MET A 659 71.44 -35.91 35.97
CA MET A 659 72.21 -37.15 35.75
C MET A 659 72.26 -38.06 36.99
N GLY A 660 71.63 -37.67 38.11
CA GLY A 660 71.60 -38.44 39.35
C GLY A 660 72.87 -38.31 40.19
N ASN A 661 73.78 -37.40 39.83
CA ASN A 661 75.05 -37.19 40.52
C ASN A 661 74.91 -36.08 41.58
N THR A 662 73.97 -36.28 42.51
CA THR A 662 73.52 -35.28 43.49
C THR A 662 74.59 -34.92 44.53
N LYS A 663 75.52 -35.84 44.83
CA LYS A 663 76.67 -35.58 45.70
C LYS A 663 77.67 -34.63 45.06
N GLU A 664 77.96 -34.80 43.77
CA GLU A 664 78.86 -33.91 43.02
C GLU A 664 78.20 -32.53 42.84
N ALA A 665 76.90 -32.48 42.56
CA ALA A 665 76.12 -31.24 42.51
C ALA A 665 76.12 -30.48 43.86
N LEU A 666 75.84 -31.16 44.98
CA LEU A 666 75.89 -30.56 46.32
C LEU A 666 77.30 -30.09 46.69
N SER A 667 78.35 -30.80 46.23
CA SER A 667 79.74 -30.38 46.43
C SER A 667 80.10 -29.13 45.61
N ILE A 668 79.56 -28.97 44.40
CA ILE A 668 79.74 -27.76 43.59
C ILE A 668 78.99 -26.58 44.25
N ILE A 669 77.80 -26.82 44.82
CA ILE A 669 77.04 -25.79 45.55
C ILE A 669 77.78 -25.36 46.82
N LEU A 670 78.24 -26.29 47.66
CA LEU A 670 78.87 -25.97 48.93
C LEU A 670 80.31 -25.45 48.78
N ASN A 671 81.10 -25.96 47.82
CA ASN A 671 82.53 -25.63 47.70
C ASN A 671 82.87 -24.61 46.60
N LYS A 672 82.05 -24.49 45.55
CA LYS A 672 82.29 -23.55 44.43
C LYS A 672 81.34 -22.35 44.43
N LEU A 673 80.10 -22.51 44.90
CA LEU A 673 79.10 -21.43 44.99
C LEU A 673 78.96 -20.83 46.40
N ASN A 674 79.18 -21.62 47.47
CA ASN A 674 79.10 -21.21 48.89
C ASN A 674 77.75 -20.55 49.29
N ASP A 675 76.63 -21.09 48.80
CA ASP A 675 75.27 -20.56 49.03
C ASP A 675 74.37 -21.58 49.76
N ILE A 676 74.01 -21.29 51.01
CA ILE A 676 73.19 -22.18 51.86
C ILE A 676 71.71 -22.13 51.53
N ASN A 677 71.21 -21.02 50.99
CA ASN A 677 69.81 -20.90 50.59
C ASN A 677 69.57 -21.72 49.32
N PHE A 678 70.53 -21.71 48.39
CA PHE A 678 70.49 -22.57 47.20
C PHE A 678 70.60 -24.07 47.57
N ALA A 679 71.38 -24.41 48.60
CA ALA A 679 71.42 -25.77 49.14
C ALA A 679 70.09 -26.19 49.83
N LEU A 680 69.41 -25.27 50.53
CA LEU A 680 68.09 -25.49 51.13
C LEU A 680 67.01 -25.72 50.07
N GLU A 681 67.00 -24.94 49.00
CA GLU A 681 66.08 -25.14 47.86
C GLU A 681 66.35 -26.47 47.14
N PHE A 682 67.62 -26.80 46.90
CA PHE A 682 68.01 -28.07 46.28
C PHE A 682 67.56 -29.28 47.13
N CYS A 683 67.67 -29.21 48.46
CA CYS A 683 67.16 -30.27 49.36
C CYS A 683 65.62 -30.33 49.40
N LYS A 684 64.92 -29.19 49.33
CA LYS A 684 63.45 -29.14 49.23
C LYS A 684 62.94 -29.75 47.93
N GLU A 685 63.57 -29.45 46.80
CA GLU A 685 63.14 -29.96 45.48
C GLU A 685 63.33 -31.47 45.34
N HIS A 686 64.42 -32.02 45.87
CA HIS A 686 64.70 -33.45 45.74
C HIS A 686 64.03 -34.34 46.80
N ASN A 687 63.49 -33.74 47.88
CA ASN A 687 62.74 -34.41 48.96
C ASN A 687 63.38 -35.72 49.47
N ASP A 688 64.71 -35.74 49.52
CA ASP A 688 65.50 -36.89 49.91
C ASP A 688 65.94 -36.73 51.37
N ILE A 689 65.58 -37.71 52.20
CA ILE A 689 65.90 -37.75 53.63
C ILE A 689 67.42 -37.70 53.83
N ASP A 690 68.24 -38.30 52.96
CA ASP A 690 69.71 -38.31 53.12
C ASP A 690 70.34 -36.94 52.79
N LEU A 691 69.76 -36.19 51.84
CA LEU A 691 70.16 -34.79 51.57
C LEU A 691 69.76 -33.88 52.73
N TRP A 692 68.55 -34.06 53.27
CA TRP A 692 68.10 -33.34 54.47
C TRP A 692 68.94 -33.67 55.69
N THR A 693 69.35 -34.93 55.85
CA THR A 693 70.20 -35.36 56.96
C THR A 693 71.61 -34.77 56.80
N GLY A 694 72.18 -34.76 55.59
CA GLY A 694 73.45 -34.09 55.29
C GLY A 694 73.41 -32.57 55.50
N LEU A 695 72.28 -31.92 55.19
CA LEU A 695 72.07 -30.50 55.44
C LEU A 695 71.87 -30.19 56.94
N ILE A 696 71.12 -31.03 57.66
CA ILE A 696 70.89 -30.90 59.11
C ILE A 696 72.21 -31.14 59.86
N ASP A 697 72.94 -32.20 59.55
CA ASP A 697 74.20 -32.56 60.22
C ASP A 697 75.29 -31.50 59.99
N SER A 698 75.35 -30.90 58.80
CA SER A 698 76.26 -29.77 58.51
C SER A 698 75.83 -28.44 59.15
N SER A 699 74.59 -28.35 59.66
CA SER A 699 74.02 -27.13 60.24
C SER A 699 73.85 -27.16 61.77
N ILE A 700 73.97 -28.32 62.43
CA ILE A 700 73.76 -28.50 63.89
C ILE A 700 74.65 -27.61 64.76
N ASP A 701 75.87 -27.33 64.30
CA ASP A 701 76.87 -26.57 65.05
C ASP A 701 76.75 -25.05 64.85
N ASP A 702 75.94 -24.59 63.88
CA ASP A 702 75.79 -23.19 63.52
C ASP A 702 74.40 -22.63 63.92
N PRO A 703 74.32 -21.73 64.93
CA PRO A 703 73.07 -21.16 65.42
C PRO A 703 72.29 -20.34 64.37
N GLU A 704 72.97 -19.70 63.42
CA GLU A 704 72.31 -18.90 62.37
C GLU A 704 71.65 -19.81 61.32
N LYS A 705 72.37 -20.87 60.90
CA LYS A 705 71.83 -21.88 59.96
C LYS A 705 70.64 -22.64 60.56
N MET A 706 70.70 -22.97 61.85
CA MET A 706 69.57 -23.62 62.55
C MET A 706 68.33 -22.74 62.66
N THR A 707 68.50 -21.43 62.81
CA THR A 707 67.37 -20.48 62.86
C THR A 707 66.70 -20.36 61.50
N ILE A 708 67.47 -20.31 60.41
CA ILE A 708 66.96 -20.29 59.03
C ILE A 708 66.24 -21.61 58.70
N LEU A 709 66.72 -22.74 59.22
CA LEU A 709 66.10 -24.06 59.05
C LEU A 709 64.75 -24.15 59.79
N LEU A 710 64.67 -23.64 61.02
CA LEU A 710 63.45 -23.63 61.85
C LEU A 710 62.31 -22.80 61.24
N ASP A 711 62.63 -21.67 60.61
CA ASP A 711 61.63 -20.80 59.97
C ASP A 711 61.06 -21.39 58.67
N ASN A 712 61.76 -22.35 58.04
CA ASN A 712 61.47 -22.79 56.66
C ASN A 712 61.09 -24.28 56.50
N ILE A 713 60.95 -25.02 57.60
CA ILE A 713 60.73 -26.49 57.60
C ILE A 713 59.27 -26.91 57.77
N VAL A 714 58.37 -25.96 58.07
CA VAL A 714 56.94 -26.21 58.31
C VAL A 714 56.28 -26.80 57.06
N GLY A 715 55.93 -28.09 57.12
CA GLY A 715 55.26 -28.84 56.04
C GLY A 715 56.08 -29.92 55.35
N TYR A 716 57.42 -29.95 55.49
CA TYR A 716 58.30 -30.92 54.80
C TYR A 716 58.88 -32.01 55.71
N VAL A 717 59.02 -31.72 56.99
CA VAL A 717 59.49 -32.67 58.01
C VAL A 717 58.57 -32.55 59.22
N ASN A 718 58.28 -33.68 59.88
CA ASN A 718 57.45 -33.68 61.08
C ASN A 718 58.04 -32.71 62.13
N PRO A 719 57.30 -31.67 62.56
CA PRO A 719 57.80 -30.67 63.52
C PRO A 719 58.32 -31.28 64.82
N ILE A 720 57.81 -32.46 65.19
CA ILE A 720 58.22 -33.22 66.38
C ILE A 720 59.68 -33.72 66.25
N LEU A 721 60.16 -34.08 65.04
CA LEU A 721 61.53 -34.57 64.82
C LEU A 721 62.60 -33.48 65.02
N LEU A 722 62.27 -32.26 64.63
CA LEU A 722 63.16 -31.11 64.76
C LEU A 722 63.19 -30.59 66.19
N VAL A 723 62.02 -30.50 66.84
CA VAL A 723 61.89 -30.08 68.25
C VAL A 723 62.61 -31.07 69.18
N ASN A 724 62.58 -32.37 68.88
CA ASN A 724 63.28 -33.40 69.67
C ASN A 724 64.81 -33.36 69.55
N LYS A 725 65.39 -32.77 68.49
CA LYS A 725 66.85 -32.64 68.32
C LYS A 725 67.44 -31.37 68.94
N ILE A 726 66.61 -30.46 69.44
CA ILE A 726 67.03 -29.25 70.16
C ILE A 726 67.37 -29.64 71.61
N LYS A 727 68.65 -29.56 71.99
CA LYS A 727 69.11 -29.89 73.35
C LYS A 727 68.58 -28.87 74.39
N GLU A 728 68.07 -29.36 75.51
CA GLU A 728 67.65 -28.53 76.65
C GLU A 728 68.78 -27.58 77.10
N GLY A 729 68.48 -26.29 77.26
CA GLY A 729 69.44 -25.26 77.69
C GLY A 729 70.09 -24.43 76.57
N LYS A 730 69.91 -24.75 75.28
CA LYS A 730 70.37 -23.89 74.17
C LYS A 730 69.43 -22.68 73.96
N LYS A 731 69.99 -21.47 73.86
CA LYS A 731 69.24 -20.25 73.50
C LYS A 731 69.13 -20.14 71.97
N LEU A 732 67.93 -20.37 71.45
CA LEU A 732 67.58 -20.12 70.05
C LEU A 732 66.81 -18.78 69.93
N PRO A 733 67.30 -17.80 69.15
CA PRO A 733 66.55 -16.57 68.90
C PRO A 733 65.25 -16.89 68.13
N GLY A 734 64.14 -16.23 68.46
CA GLY A 734 62.91 -16.30 67.64
C GLY A 734 62.04 -17.57 67.76
N LEU A 735 62.38 -18.51 68.64
CA LEU A 735 61.65 -19.79 68.78
C LEU A 735 60.14 -19.61 69.10
N LYS A 736 59.80 -18.62 69.94
CA LYS A 736 58.42 -18.33 70.33
C LYS A 736 57.57 -17.84 69.13
N SER A 737 58.12 -16.99 68.27
CA SER A 737 57.42 -16.50 67.08
C SER A 737 57.20 -17.58 66.04
N ALA A 738 58.19 -18.47 65.84
CA ALA A 738 58.07 -19.61 64.92
C ALA A 738 56.95 -20.58 65.36
N LEU A 739 56.86 -20.90 66.66
CA LEU A 739 55.82 -21.78 67.21
C LEU A 739 54.41 -21.17 67.16
N ILE A 740 54.26 -19.87 67.43
CA ILE A 740 52.96 -19.17 67.36
C ILE A 740 52.42 -19.14 65.93
N LYS A 741 53.29 -18.87 64.95
CA LYS A 741 52.93 -18.85 63.52
C LYS A 741 52.46 -20.22 63.03
N MET A 742 53.09 -21.28 63.54
CA MET A 742 52.72 -22.66 63.21
C MET A 742 51.33 -23.05 63.74
N LEU A 743 50.96 -22.58 64.95
CA LEU A 743 49.65 -22.87 65.57
C LEU A 743 48.50 -22.03 64.98
N SER A 744 48.75 -20.77 64.61
CA SER A 744 47.71 -19.87 64.08
C SER A 744 47.20 -20.27 62.69
N GLN A 745 48.08 -20.80 61.85
CA GLN A 745 47.71 -21.27 60.50
C GLN A 745 46.81 -22.50 60.51
N TYR A 746 46.91 -23.35 61.54
CA TYR A 746 46.01 -24.50 61.72
C TYR A 746 44.58 -24.08 62.11
N ASN A 747 44.42 -23.02 62.91
CA ASN A 747 43.10 -22.53 63.31
C ASN A 747 42.30 -21.88 62.17
N LEU A 748 42.99 -21.24 61.22
CA LEU A 748 42.34 -20.56 60.09
C LEU A 748 41.57 -21.54 59.19
N GLN A 749 42.04 -22.78 59.10
CA GLN A 749 41.44 -23.82 58.26
C GLN A 749 40.06 -24.27 58.77
N VAL A 750 39.80 -24.16 60.08
CA VAL A 750 38.53 -24.55 60.70
C VAL A 750 37.42 -23.50 60.45
N ALA A 751 37.76 -22.21 60.50
CA ALA A 751 36.79 -21.11 60.37
C ALA A 751 36.12 -21.02 58.97
N ILE A 752 36.80 -21.47 57.92
CA ILE A 752 36.28 -21.42 56.54
C ILE A 752 35.10 -22.38 56.34
N GLN A 753 35.07 -23.51 57.04
CA GLN A 753 34.01 -24.50 56.90
C GLN A 753 32.66 -24.01 57.46
N GLU A 754 32.67 -23.20 58.52
CA GLU A 754 31.44 -22.69 59.13
C GLU A 754 30.73 -21.62 58.27
N GLY A 755 31.49 -20.81 57.53
CA GLY A 755 30.94 -19.74 56.69
C GLY A 755 30.07 -20.22 55.53
N CYS A 756 30.40 -21.37 54.93
CA CYS A 756 29.67 -21.91 53.78
C CYS A 756 28.24 -22.35 54.14
N ASN A 757 27.99 -22.77 55.38
CA ASN A 757 26.68 -23.28 55.81
C ASN A 757 25.62 -22.17 55.93
N LYS A 758 26.03 -20.94 56.28
CA LYS A 758 25.12 -19.79 56.43
C LYS A 758 24.50 -19.32 55.12
N ILE A 759 25.20 -19.45 54.00
CA ILE A 759 24.76 -18.92 52.70
C ILE A 759 23.56 -19.73 52.16
N LEU A 760 23.60 -21.06 52.30
CA LEU A 760 22.56 -21.97 51.80
C LEU A 760 21.16 -21.72 52.37
N VAL A 761 21.05 -21.31 53.64
CA VAL A 761 19.74 -21.07 54.28
C VAL A 761 19.06 -19.83 53.71
N THR A 762 19.83 -18.83 53.27
CA THR A 762 19.32 -17.57 52.75
C THR A 762 18.63 -17.75 51.40
N ASP A 763 19.17 -18.59 50.51
CA ASP A 763 18.63 -18.79 49.16
C ASP A 763 17.26 -19.47 49.16
N TYR A 764 16.98 -20.33 50.14
CA TYR A 764 15.70 -21.03 50.26
C TYR A 764 14.51 -20.07 50.42
N PHE A 765 14.65 -19.03 51.24
CA PHE A 765 13.56 -18.08 51.51
C PHE A 765 13.28 -17.16 50.32
N ASN A 766 14.30 -16.77 49.56
CA ASN A 766 14.16 -15.91 48.39
C ASN A 766 13.32 -16.56 47.27
N LEU A 767 13.43 -17.88 47.10
CA LEU A 767 12.66 -18.63 46.09
C LEU A 767 11.16 -18.73 46.43
N HIS A 768 10.83 -18.83 47.72
CA HIS A 768 9.44 -18.93 48.17
C HIS A 768 8.67 -17.62 47.92
N GLU A 769 9.30 -16.46 48.18
CA GLU A 769 8.68 -15.16 47.99
C GLU A 769 8.30 -14.89 46.53
N ARG A 770 9.14 -15.32 45.57
CA ARG A 770 8.85 -15.19 44.12
C ARG A 770 7.59 -15.94 43.70
N THR A 771 7.33 -17.10 44.29
CA THR A 771 6.19 -17.96 43.93
C THR A 771 4.86 -17.32 44.35
N VAL A 772 4.81 -16.70 45.53
CA VAL A 772 3.62 -16.00 46.03
C VAL A 772 3.27 -14.80 45.16
N LYS A 773 4.26 -14.02 44.71
CA LYS A 773 4.04 -12.87 43.82
C LYS A 773 3.41 -13.24 42.48
N LEU A 774 3.78 -14.38 41.89
CA LEU A 774 3.22 -14.85 40.63
C LEU A 774 1.73 -15.24 40.73
N GLN A 775 1.30 -15.74 41.89
CA GLN A 775 -0.09 -16.16 42.10
C GLN A 775 -1.07 -15.01 42.36
N GLN A 776 -0.58 -13.77 42.53
CA GLN A 776 -1.39 -12.57 42.84
C GLN A 776 -1.64 -11.66 41.61
N GLN A 777 -1.24 -12.06 40.40
CA GLN A 777 -1.43 -11.27 39.18
C GLN A 777 -2.77 -11.54 38.49
N ALA A 778 -3.33 -10.50 37.84
CA ALA A 778 -4.59 -10.59 37.08
C ALA A 778 -4.43 -11.37 35.75
N MET A 779 -5.52 -11.98 35.26
CA MET A 779 -5.57 -12.78 34.03
C MET A 779 -6.63 -12.25 33.06
N TYR A 780 -6.35 -12.34 31.75
CA TYR A 780 -7.28 -11.98 30.67
C TYR A 780 -8.35 -13.07 30.47
N VAL A 781 -9.61 -12.67 30.27
CA VAL A 781 -10.77 -13.57 30.10
C VAL A 781 -11.49 -13.25 28.79
N SER A 782 -11.75 -14.28 27.97
CA SER A 782 -12.51 -14.24 26.71
C SER A 782 -13.83 -15.01 26.80
N MET A 783 -14.69 -14.93 25.78
CA MET A 783 -15.97 -15.65 25.72
C MET A 783 -15.82 -17.18 25.82
N ASP A 784 -14.65 -17.73 25.49
CA ASP A 784 -14.37 -19.17 25.47
C ASP A 784 -13.85 -19.69 26.83
N ASN A 785 -13.65 -18.79 27.81
CA ASN A 785 -13.18 -19.16 29.12
C ASN A 785 -14.33 -19.72 29.96
N SER A 786 -14.22 -21.00 30.32
CA SER A 786 -15.06 -21.65 31.32
C SER A 786 -14.31 -21.82 32.65
N CYS A 787 -15.03 -21.73 33.76
CA CYS A 787 -14.43 -21.88 35.09
C CYS A 787 -13.91 -23.31 35.31
N ARG A 788 -12.62 -23.49 35.58
CA ARG A 788 -12.00 -24.83 35.77
C ARG A 788 -12.52 -25.62 36.98
N LEU A 789 -13.24 -24.98 37.91
CA LEU A 789 -13.83 -25.65 39.07
C LEU A 789 -15.29 -26.06 38.86
N CYS A 790 -16.08 -25.29 38.08
CA CYS A 790 -17.52 -25.53 37.94
C CYS A 790 -18.01 -25.70 36.49
N GLY A 791 -17.16 -25.48 35.49
CA GLY A 791 -17.42 -25.76 34.07
C GLY A 791 -18.40 -24.82 33.37
N ARG A 792 -18.83 -23.71 33.99
CA ARG A 792 -19.69 -22.71 33.34
C ARG A 792 -18.86 -21.66 32.61
N ASP A 793 -19.39 -21.18 31.48
CA ASP A 793 -18.82 -20.06 30.74
C ASP A 793 -18.87 -18.79 31.57
N VAL A 794 -17.78 -18.02 31.53
CA VAL A 794 -17.63 -16.82 32.35
C VAL A 794 -18.45 -15.64 31.78
N ILE A 795 -18.87 -15.69 30.51
CA ILE A 795 -19.67 -14.67 29.82
C ILE A 795 -20.78 -15.34 28.98
N SER A 796 -22.04 -14.89 29.07
CA SER A 796 -23.18 -15.42 28.28
C SER A 796 -24.11 -14.29 27.78
N LYS A 797 -24.65 -14.37 26.55
CA LYS A 797 -25.56 -13.38 25.95
C LYS A 797 -26.99 -13.96 25.77
N GLU A 798 -28.01 -13.21 26.20
CA GLU A 798 -29.43 -13.46 25.88
C GLU A 798 -29.83 -12.76 24.55
N GLU A 799 -30.65 -13.41 23.73
CA GLU A 799 -31.14 -12.88 22.44
C GLU A 799 -32.60 -12.36 22.53
N MET A 800 -32.86 -11.22 21.89
CA MET A 800 -34.21 -10.73 21.55
C MET A 800 -34.34 -10.52 20.02
N SER A 801 -35.42 -11.05 19.45
CA SER A 801 -35.79 -11.02 18.03
C SER A 801 -36.65 -9.81 17.62
N GLN A 802 -36.42 -9.19 16.46
CA GLN A 802 -37.40 -8.36 15.73
C GLN A 802 -37.23 -8.42 14.20
N THR A 803 -38.35 -8.33 13.47
CA THR A 803 -38.54 -8.58 12.03
C THR A 803 -38.94 -7.33 11.22
N GLY A 804 -38.30 -7.13 10.06
CA GLY A 804 -38.61 -6.24 8.92
C GLY A 804 -37.38 -6.21 7.97
N PRO A 805 -37.44 -5.99 6.63
CA PRO A 805 -36.26 -6.06 5.78
C PRO A 805 -35.46 -4.74 5.88
N GLY A 806 -34.96 -4.49 7.09
CA GLY A 806 -33.75 -3.72 7.27
C GLY A 806 -32.56 -4.59 6.90
N PHE A 807 -31.38 -3.96 6.88
CA PHE A 807 -30.07 -4.61 6.80
C PHE A 807 -30.11 -5.98 7.51
N ASP A 808 -30.00 -7.08 6.76
CA ASP A 808 -30.01 -8.42 7.35
C ASP A 808 -28.73 -8.57 8.17
N SER A 809 -28.84 -8.33 9.48
CA SER A 809 -27.74 -8.47 10.43
C SER A 809 -27.20 -9.90 10.49
N ASN A 810 -27.90 -10.87 9.90
CA ASN A 810 -27.53 -12.26 9.78
C ASN A 810 -27.32 -12.69 8.30
N CYS A 811 -26.95 -11.76 7.41
CA CYS A 811 -26.72 -12.08 6.01
C CYS A 811 -25.69 -13.21 5.81
N MET A 812 -25.91 -14.04 4.79
CA MET A 812 -25.02 -15.15 4.45
C MET A 812 -23.88 -14.63 3.57
N THR A 813 -22.72 -14.34 4.16
CA THR A 813 -21.53 -13.96 3.40
C THR A 813 -20.91 -15.16 2.70
N LEU A 814 -20.13 -14.93 1.64
CA LEU A 814 -19.37 -15.97 0.95
C LEU A 814 -18.48 -16.76 1.91
N THR A 815 -17.74 -16.06 2.78
CA THR A 815 -16.89 -16.68 3.81
C THR A 815 -17.69 -17.63 4.70
N ARG A 816 -18.88 -17.19 5.16
CA ARG A 816 -19.76 -18.01 5.99
C ARG A 816 -20.32 -19.21 5.22
N PHE A 817 -20.72 -19.00 3.97
CA PHE A 817 -21.21 -20.06 3.09
C PHE A 817 -20.16 -21.16 2.88
N VAL A 818 -18.92 -20.77 2.54
CA VAL A 818 -17.81 -21.71 2.32
C VAL A 818 -17.46 -22.49 3.60
N LEU A 819 -17.44 -21.83 4.76
CA LEU A 819 -17.25 -22.51 6.05
C LEU A 819 -18.39 -23.48 6.37
N GLN A 820 -19.63 -23.15 6.03
CA GLN A 820 -20.78 -24.03 6.21
C GLN A 820 -20.71 -25.25 5.28
N GLU A 821 -20.31 -25.07 4.02
CA GLU A 821 -20.08 -26.18 3.08
C GLU A 821 -18.91 -27.07 3.53
N GLN A 822 -17.81 -26.48 4.03
CA GLN A 822 -16.68 -27.23 4.56
C GLN A 822 -17.09 -28.20 5.68
N ARG A 823 -17.99 -27.77 6.59
CA ARG A 823 -18.48 -28.61 7.70
C ARG A 823 -19.20 -29.88 7.24
N LYS A 824 -19.71 -29.92 6.01
CA LYS A 824 -20.32 -31.13 5.44
C LYS A 824 -19.29 -32.23 5.13
N PHE A 825 -18.01 -31.88 4.99
CA PHE A 825 -16.93 -32.79 4.63
C PHE A 825 -15.94 -33.00 5.79
N LYS A 826 -16.04 -34.14 6.48
CA LYS A 826 -15.23 -34.46 7.68
C LYS A 826 -13.71 -34.43 7.47
N HIS A 827 -13.23 -34.60 6.25
CA HIS A 827 -11.81 -34.63 5.89
C HIS A 827 -11.28 -33.30 5.33
N ALA A 828 -12.11 -32.25 5.28
CA ALA A 828 -11.71 -30.96 4.73
C ALA A 828 -10.84 -30.18 5.75
N THR A 829 -9.57 -29.96 5.39
CA THR A 829 -8.57 -29.28 6.23
C THR A 829 -8.77 -27.76 6.36
N GLY A 830 -9.52 -27.15 5.45
CA GLY A 830 -9.72 -25.70 5.37
C GLY A 830 -8.97 -25.02 4.20
N ASP A 831 -8.05 -25.73 3.54
CA ASP A 831 -7.23 -25.19 2.45
C ASP A 831 -8.06 -24.59 1.30
N LEU A 832 -9.16 -25.25 0.91
CA LEU A 832 -10.03 -24.72 -0.16
C LEU A 832 -10.75 -23.44 0.31
N SER A 833 -11.13 -23.38 1.58
CA SER A 833 -11.76 -22.21 2.18
C SER A 833 -10.81 -21.01 2.20
N GLN A 834 -9.56 -21.24 2.58
CA GLN A 834 -8.50 -20.23 2.52
C GLN A 834 -8.23 -19.76 1.09
N LEU A 835 -8.15 -20.68 0.13
CA LEU A 835 -8.01 -20.35 -1.30
C LEU A 835 -9.15 -19.46 -1.80
N LEU A 836 -10.40 -19.81 -1.49
CA LEU A 836 -11.58 -19.04 -1.91
C LEU A 836 -11.62 -17.65 -1.25
N ASN A 837 -11.18 -17.51 0.00
CA ASN A 837 -11.04 -16.20 0.65
C ASN A 837 -9.96 -15.34 -0.05
N CYS A 838 -8.86 -15.92 -0.49
CA CYS A 838 -7.83 -15.22 -1.27
C CYS A 838 -8.36 -14.79 -2.64
N ILE A 839 -9.11 -15.65 -3.34
CA ILE A 839 -9.77 -15.30 -4.61
C ILE A 839 -10.79 -14.18 -4.39
N GLN A 840 -11.60 -14.26 -3.33
CA GLN A 840 -12.53 -13.20 -2.96
C GLN A 840 -11.80 -11.87 -2.75
N THR A 841 -10.66 -11.88 -2.06
CA THR A 841 -9.85 -10.68 -1.81
C THR A 841 -9.25 -10.13 -3.11
N ALA A 842 -8.72 -10.98 -3.98
CA ALA A 842 -8.25 -10.59 -5.31
C ALA A 842 -9.37 -9.92 -6.13
N VAL A 843 -10.57 -10.50 -6.11
CA VAL A 843 -11.74 -9.96 -6.80
C VAL A 843 -12.16 -8.60 -6.23
N LYS A 844 -12.12 -8.39 -4.91
CA LYS A 844 -12.39 -7.09 -4.28
C LYS A 844 -11.38 -6.02 -4.73
N ALA A 845 -10.10 -6.39 -4.77
CA ALA A 845 -9.04 -5.49 -5.25
C ALA A 845 -9.21 -5.15 -6.74
N CYS A 846 -9.47 -6.15 -7.58
CA CYS A 846 -9.73 -5.95 -9.02
C CYS A 846 -10.98 -5.08 -9.24
N GLN A 847 -12.08 -5.35 -8.53
CA GLN A 847 -13.29 -4.53 -8.57
C GLN A 847 -13.01 -3.06 -8.25
N SER A 848 -12.25 -2.78 -7.19
CA SER A 848 -11.89 -1.42 -6.79
C SER A 848 -11.05 -0.72 -7.88
N ALA A 849 -10.10 -1.44 -8.49
CA ALA A 849 -9.28 -0.93 -9.58
C ALA A 849 -10.11 -0.65 -10.84
N VAL A 850 -10.97 -1.58 -11.25
CA VAL A 850 -11.87 -1.45 -12.41
C VAL A 850 -12.80 -0.25 -12.25
N ARG A 851 -13.42 -0.06 -11.08
CA ARG A 851 -14.33 1.08 -10.82
C ARG A 851 -13.64 2.44 -10.83
N LYS A 852 -12.32 2.48 -10.67
CA LYS A 852 -11.51 3.71 -10.65
C LYS A 852 -10.60 3.84 -11.87
N ALA A 853 -10.70 2.96 -12.87
CA ALA A 853 -9.77 2.90 -13.99
C ALA A 853 -9.65 4.24 -14.75
N GLY A 854 -10.79 4.93 -14.91
CA GLY A 854 -10.91 6.28 -15.49
C GLY A 854 -10.07 7.32 -14.76
N ILE A 855 -10.26 7.37 -13.45
CA ILE A 855 -9.71 8.39 -12.56
C ILE A 855 -8.22 8.15 -12.29
N ALA A 856 -7.83 6.88 -12.13
CA ALA A 856 -6.47 6.46 -11.83
C ALA A 856 -5.55 6.38 -13.07
N LYS A 857 -6.02 6.81 -14.26
CA LYS A 857 -5.32 6.70 -15.54
C LYS A 857 -4.82 5.27 -15.82
N LEU A 858 -5.61 4.28 -15.42
CA LEU A 858 -5.35 2.86 -15.68
C LEU A 858 -5.83 2.45 -17.09
N HIS A 859 -6.51 3.36 -17.81
CA HIS A 859 -6.73 3.24 -19.25
C HIS A 859 -5.43 3.51 -20.01
N GLY A 860 -5.11 2.61 -20.94
CA GLY A 860 -3.95 2.75 -21.82
C GLY A 860 -3.12 1.48 -21.94
N ILE A 861 -2.32 1.47 -22.99
CA ILE A 861 -1.42 0.37 -23.35
C ILE A 861 -0.20 0.40 -22.41
N SER A 862 0.19 -0.77 -21.87
CA SER A 862 1.38 -0.92 -21.03
C SER A 862 2.68 -0.85 -21.84
N GLY A 863 2.62 -1.11 -23.14
CA GLY A 863 3.76 -1.17 -24.07
C GLY A 863 4.16 -2.60 -24.44
N ASP A 864 3.66 -3.59 -23.70
CA ASP A 864 3.93 -5.01 -23.90
C ASP A 864 2.86 -5.69 -24.76
N THR A 865 3.25 -6.74 -25.48
CA THR A 865 2.36 -7.62 -26.25
C THR A 865 2.35 -8.98 -25.58
N ASN A 866 1.18 -9.52 -25.22
CA ASN A 866 1.10 -10.82 -24.57
C ASN A 866 1.45 -11.96 -25.55
N VAL A 867 1.59 -13.18 -25.04
CA VAL A 867 1.88 -14.40 -25.84
C VAL A 867 0.82 -14.74 -26.88
N GLN A 868 -0.32 -14.04 -26.84
CA GLN A 868 -1.44 -14.20 -27.75
C GLN A 868 -1.45 -13.13 -28.86
N GLY A 869 -0.48 -12.20 -28.86
CA GLY A 869 -0.35 -11.13 -29.84
C GLY A 869 -1.30 -9.94 -29.59
N GLU A 870 -1.89 -9.84 -28.40
CA GLU A 870 -2.79 -8.75 -28.00
C GLU A 870 -2.01 -7.70 -27.18
N THR A 871 -2.36 -6.43 -27.38
CA THR A 871 -1.71 -5.31 -26.70
C THR A 871 -2.13 -5.28 -25.24
N VAL A 872 -1.18 -5.47 -24.31
CA VAL A 872 -1.47 -5.57 -22.88
C VAL A 872 -1.88 -4.20 -22.35
N LYS A 873 -3.05 -4.12 -21.71
CA LYS A 873 -3.49 -2.90 -21.03
C LYS A 873 -2.94 -2.89 -19.61
N LYS A 874 -2.75 -1.70 -19.05
CA LYS A 874 -2.20 -1.56 -17.68
C LYS A 874 -3.05 -2.26 -16.62
N LEU A 875 -4.36 -2.34 -16.84
CA LEU A 875 -5.29 -3.02 -15.94
C LEU A 875 -5.14 -4.54 -15.97
N ASP A 876 -4.76 -5.12 -17.11
CA ASP A 876 -4.49 -6.56 -17.26
C ASP A 876 -3.27 -6.95 -16.40
N VAL A 877 -2.19 -6.14 -16.43
CA VAL A 877 -0.99 -6.35 -15.61
C VAL A 877 -1.33 -6.27 -14.12
N LEU A 878 -2.05 -5.23 -13.70
CA LEU A 878 -2.40 -5.03 -12.30
C LEU A 878 -3.29 -6.16 -11.75
N THR A 879 -4.32 -6.55 -12.49
CA THR A 879 -5.24 -7.62 -12.06
C THR A 879 -4.53 -8.97 -12.02
N ASN A 880 -3.61 -9.24 -12.96
CA ASN A 880 -2.78 -10.44 -12.93
C ASN A 880 -1.88 -10.49 -11.68
N GLU A 881 -1.17 -9.41 -11.37
CA GLU A 881 -0.32 -9.32 -10.17
C GLU A 881 -1.14 -9.50 -8.88
N LEU A 882 -2.34 -8.90 -8.81
CA LEU A 882 -3.24 -9.07 -7.66
C LEU A 882 -3.64 -10.53 -7.47
N PHE A 883 -4.02 -11.24 -8.54
CA PHE A 883 -4.36 -12.66 -8.45
C PHE A 883 -3.16 -13.50 -8.04
N ILE A 884 -2.00 -13.34 -8.67
CA ILE A 884 -0.78 -14.10 -8.35
C ILE A 884 -0.41 -13.91 -6.87
N ASN A 885 -0.34 -12.67 -6.39
CA ASN A 885 0.04 -12.36 -5.01
C ASN A 885 -0.96 -12.93 -3.99
N MET A 886 -2.27 -12.82 -4.25
CA MET A 886 -3.29 -13.34 -3.33
C MET A 886 -3.33 -14.88 -3.33
N LEU A 887 -3.11 -15.51 -4.47
CA LEU A 887 -3.08 -16.97 -4.59
C LEU A 887 -1.80 -17.57 -3.97
N GLU A 888 -0.65 -16.94 -4.16
CA GLU A 888 0.62 -17.38 -3.55
C GLU A 888 0.57 -17.24 -2.02
N SER A 889 0.05 -16.12 -1.52
CA SER A 889 -0.12 -15.87 -0.07
C SER A 889 -1.21 -16.74 0.58
N SER A 890 -1.94 -17.54 -0.19
CA SER A 890 -2.89 -18.51 0.34
C SER A 890 -2.20 -19.71 0.99
N TYR A 891 -0.94 -20.01 0.68
CA TYR A 891 -0.23 -21.25 1.08
C TYR A 891 -0.93 -22.56 0.65
N THR A 892 -1.87 -22.48 -0.29
CA THR A 892 -2.71 -23.63 -0.69
C THR A 892 -2.56 -24.03 -2.16
N VAL A 893 -1.84 -23.23 -2.94
CA VAL A 893 -1.63 -23.39 -4.38
C VAL A 893 -0.20 -23.88 -4.65
N CYS A 894 -0.02 -24.80 -5.59
CA CYS A 894 1.28 -25.27 -6.06
C CYS A 894 1.62 -24.78 -7.48
N TYR A 895 0.59 -24.64 -8.33
CA TYR A 895 0.74 -24.12 -9.69
C TYR A 895 -0.35 -23.10 -10.02
N MET A 896 0.05 -22.07 -10.76
CA MET A 896 -0.85 -21.10 -11.34
C MET A 896 -0.66 -21.02 -12.86
N VAL A 897 -1.77 -20.96 -13.59
CA VAL A 897 -1.80 -20.75 -15.04
C VAL A 897 -2.65 -19.52 -15.31
N SER A 898 -2.02 -18.43 -15.75
CA SER A 898 -2.70 -17.18 -16.08
C SER A 898 -2.76 -16.99 -17.60
N GLU A 899 -3.77 -16.29 -18.11
CA GLU A 899 -3.75 -15.81 -19.50
C GLU A 899 -2.52 -14.93 -19.80
N GLU A 900 -2.12 -14.11 -18.83
CA GLU A 900 -1.09 -13.07 -19.01
C GLU A 900 0.35 -13.59 -18.86
N ASN A 901 0.54 -14.87 -18.49
CA ASN A 901 1.85 -15.47 -18.28
C ASN A 901 2.12 -16.61 -19.28
N GLU A 902 3.23 -16.52 -20.02
CA GLU A 902 3.63 -17.53 -21.03
C GLU A 902 3.85 -18.93 -20.45
N LYS A 903 4.34 -18.98 -19.22
CA LYS A 903 4.74 -20.21 -18.53
C LYS A 903 3.90 -20.40 -17.29
N VAL A 904 3.74 -21.66 -16.90
CA VAL A 904 3.18 -22.00 -15.59
C VAL A 904 4.02 -21.31 -14.50
N ILE A 905 3.33 -20.75 -13.51
CA ILE A 905 3.96 -20.15 -12.33
C ILE A 905 4.02 -21.25 -11.27
N GLU A 906 5.22 -21.66 -10.91
CA GLU A 906 5.46 -22.64 -9.84
C GLU A 906 5.61 -21.90 -8.50
N VAL A 907 4.82 -22.30 -7.50
CA VAL A 907 4.88 -21.70 -6.17
C VAL A 907 6.05 -22.30 -5.41
N GLU A 908 6.83 -21.45 -4.70
CA GLU A 908 7.95 -21.88 -3.88
C GLU A 908 7.55 -22.98 -2.88
N THR A 909 8.44 -23.96 -2.65
CA THR A 909 8.15 -25.15 -1.84
C THR A 909 7.59 -24.82 -0.44
N GLU A 910 8.05 -23.74 0.18
CA GLU A 910 7.61 -23.31 1.52
C GLU A 910 6.17 -22.74 1.53
N LYS A 911 5.69 -22.25 0.39
CA LYS A 911 4.34 -21.70 0.19
C LYS A 911 3.42 -22.62 -0.63
N SER A 912 3.93 -23.76 -1.08
CA SER A 912 3.21 -24.68 -1.96
C SER A 912 2.13 -25.45 -1.21
N GLY A 913 0.92 -25.46 -1.77
CA GLY A 913 -0.18 -26.31 -1.30
C GLY A 913 -0.56 -27.43 -2.27
N LYS A 914 -1.85 -27.83 -2.25
CA LYS A 914 -2.37 -28.99 -3.00
C LYS A 914 -3.28 -28.64 -4.19
N TYR A 915 -3.54 -27.35 -4.40
CA TYR A 915 -4.42 -26.88 -5.47
C TYR A 915 -3.64 -26.25 -6.62
N ILE A 916 -4.29 -26.21 -7.77
CA ILE A 916 -3.80 -25.62 -9.01
C ILE A 916 -4.88 -24.68 -9.48
N VAL A 917 -4.51 -23.44 -9.80
CA VAL A 917 -5.46 -22.41 -10.20
C VAL A 917 -5.16 -21.95 -11.61
N CYS A 918 -6.10 -22.16 -12.52
CA CYS A 918 -6.07 -21.58 -13.86
C CYS A 918 -7.01 -20.38 -13.87
N PHE A 919 -6.56 -19.21 -14.29
CA PHE A 919 -7.39 -18.01 -14.24
C PHE A 919 -7.15 -17.06 -15.41
N ASP A 920 -8.22 -16.37 -15.78
CA ASP A 920 -8.18 -15.15 -16.59
C ASP A 920 -8.40 -13.99 -15.62
N PRO A 921 -7.37 -13.15 -15.38
CA PRO A 921 -7.49 -12.06 -14.42
C PRO A 921 -8.44 -10.97 -14.90
N LEU A 922 -8.64 -10.79 -16.21
CA LEU A 922 -9.49 -9.74 -16.76
C LEU A 922 -10.07 -10.06 -18.15
N ASP A 923 -11.13 -10.87 -18.18
CA ASP A 923 -11.91 -11.16 -19.37
C ASP A 923 -12.58 -9.90 -19.91
N GLY A 924 -12.52 -9.73 -21.24
CA GLY A 924 -13.14 -8.61 -21.93
C GLY A 924 -12.28 -7.35 -21.89
N SER A 925 -10.96 -7.46 -21.78
CA SER A 925 -10.03 -6.32 -21.76
C SER A 925 -10.26 -5.29 -22.89
N SER A 926 -10.68 -5.74 -24.07
CA SER A 926 -11.07 -4.86 -25.20
C SER A 926 -12.20 -3.87 -24.86
N ASN A 927 -13.07 -4.21 -23.91
CA ASN A 927 -14.22 -3.42 -23.47
C ASN A 927 -13.93 -2.48 -22.29
N ILE A 928 -12.70 -2.46 -21.76
CA ILE A 928 -12.32 -1.60 -20.63
C ILE A 928 -12.54 -0.12 -20.96
N ASP A 929 -12.14 0.32 -22.15
CA ASP A 929 -12.14 1.75 -22.51
C ASP A 929 -13.53 2.30 -22.84
N CYS A 930 -14.48 1.43 -23.21
CA CYS A 930 -15.88 1.80 -23.42
C CYS A 930 -16.76 1.54 -22.19
N LEU A 931 -16.15 1.21 -21.05
CA LEU A 931 -16.83 0.97 -19.77
C LEU A 931 -17.90 -0.13 -19.83
N ALA A 932 -17.78 -1.05 -20.78
CA ALA A 932 -18.64 -2.23 -20.84
C ALA A 932 -18.29 -3.21 -19.71
N SER A 933 -19.20 -4.15 -19.45
CA SER A 933 -18.99 -5.18 -18.42
C SER A 933 -17.82 -6.09 -18.80
N ILE A 934 -16.96 -6.32 -17.81
CA ILE A 934 -15.77 -7.19 -17.86
C ILE A 934 -15.77 -8.12 -16.65
N GLY A 935 -14.81 -9.03 -16.51
CA GLY A 935 -14.79 -9.95 -15.38
C GLY A 935 -13.47 -10.66 -15.15
N SER A 936 -13.42 -11.54 -14.16
CA SER A 936 -12.31 -12.48 -13.97
C SER A 936 -12.86 -13.90 -13.92
N ILE A 937 -12.10 -14.88 -14.40
CA ILE A 937 -12.52 -16.28 -14.48
C ILE A 937 -11.49 -17.14 -13.77
N PHE A 938 -11.93 -18.16 -13.03
CA PHE A 938 -11.00 -19.06 -12.36
C PHE A 938 -11.51 -20.50 -12.32
N ALA A 939 -10.57 -21.43 -12.43
CA ALA A 939 -10.75 -22.86 -12.32
C ALA A 939 -9.76 -23.42 -11.30
N ILE A 940 -10.26 -24.25 -10.38
CA ILE A 940 -9.46 -24.86 -9.30
C ILE A 940 -9.42 -26.37 -9.51
N TYR A 941 -8.22 -26.91 -9.60
CA TYR A 941 -7.94 -28.34 -9.69
C TYR A 941 -7.16 -28.79 -8.46
N ARG A 942 -7.19 -30.10 -8.20
CA ARG A 942 -6.36 -30.73 -7.17
C ARG A 942 -5.16 -31.42 -7.83
N LYS A 943 -3.98 -31.25 -7.26
CA LYS A 943 -2.76 -31.95 -7.68
C LYS A 943 -2.96 -33.48 -7.60
N GLN A 944 -2.52 -34.22 -8.61
CA GLN A 944 -2.70 -35.68 -8.68
C GLN A 944 -1.40 -36.45 -8.42
N SER A 945 -0.26 -35.90 -8.84
CA SER A 945 1.05 -36.53 -8.59
C SER A 945 1.70 -36.07 -7.28
N GLU A 946 2.44 -36.97 -6.63
CA GLU A 946 3.29 -36.63 -5.49
C GLU A 946 4.40 -35.65 -5.93
N THR A 947 5.01 -35.91 -7.09
CA THR A 947 6.04 -35.06 -7.69
C THR A 947 5.46 -34.08 -8.73
N PRO A 948 5.91 -32.81 -8.73
CA PRO A 948 5.74 -31.85 -9.83
C PRO A 948 5.80 -32.44 -11.26
N GLN A 949 4.69 -32.49 -12.00
CA GLN A 949 4.71 -32.85 -13.43
C GLN A 949 3.70 -32.05 -14.26
N PRO A 950 3.94 -31.82 -15.57
CA PRO A 950 3.01 -31.10 -16.43
C PRO A 950 1.58 -31.65 -16.47
N SER A 951 1.41 -32.96 -16.25
CA SER A 951 0.10 -33.60 -16.14
C SER A 951 -0.74 -33.09 -14.96
N ASP A 952 -0.12 -32.48 -13.94
CA ASP A 952 -0.84 -31.90 -12.81
C ASP A 952 -1.68 -30.69 -13.23
N TYR A 953 -1.18 -29.81 -14.12
CA TYR A 953 -1.91 -28.61 -14.55
C TYR A 953 -2.56 -28.74 -15.94
N LEU A 954 -2.30 -29.82 -16.67
CA LEU A 954 -2.98 -30.17 -17.93
C LEU A 954 -4.12 -31.17 -17.70
N GLN A 955 -5.03 -30.85 -16.77
CA GLN A 955 -6.16 -31.72 -16.43
C GLN A 955 -7.42 -31.37 -17.25
N PRO A 956 -8.25 -32.37 -17.62
CA PRO A 956 -9.56 -32.11 -18.22
C PRO A 956 -10.48 -31.40 -17.23
N GLY A 957 -11.38 -30.55 -17.74
CA GLY A 957 -12.27 -29.71 -16.92
C GLY A 957 -13.16 -30.49 -15.96
N LYS A 958 -13.50 -31.75 -16.25
CA LYS A 958 -14.26 -32.62 -15.33
C LYS A 958 -13.56 -32.90 -14.00
N ASN A 959 -12.24 -32.69 -13.92
CA ASN A 959 -11.46 -32.86 -12.69
C ASN A 959 -11.44 -31.60 -11.82
N MET A 960 -12.10 -30.52 -12.23
CA MET A 960 -12.23 -29.31 -11.42
C MET A 960 -12.93 -29.63 -10.10
N VAL A 961 -12.36 -29.14 -9.00
CA VAL A 961 -12.96 -29.26 -7.66
C VAL A 961 -13.83 -28.04 -7.32
N ALA A 962 -13.52 -26.90 -7.94
CA ALA A 962 -14.29 -25.68 -7.84
C ALA A 962 -13.99 -24.80 -9.07
N GLY A 963 -14.91 -23.90 -9.39
CA GLY A 963 -14.73 -22.94 -10.47
C GLY A 963 -15.75 -21.81 -10.35
N GLY A 964 -15.45 -20.69 -10.99
CA GLY A 964 -16.31 -19.53 -10.92
C GLY A 964 -15.80 -18.36 -11.75
N TYR A 965 -16.54 -17.27 -11.65
CA TYR A 965 -16.18 -16.00 -12.27
C TYR A 965 -16.67 -14.84 -11.43
N ALA A 966 -15.97 -13.71 -11.54
CA ALA A 966 -16.41 -12.42 -11.05
C ALA A 966 -16.88 -11.56 -12.23
N LEU A 967 -18.07 -11.00 -12.16
CA LEU A 967 -18.60 -10.04 -13.12
C LEU A 967 -18.47 -8.64 -12.55
N TYR A 968 -17.73 -7.77 -13.23
CA TYR A 968 -17.61 -6.35 -12.95
C TYR A 968 -18.58 -5.56 -13.83
N GLY A 969 -19.88 -5.75 -13.59
CA GLY A 969 -20.96 -5.13 -14.35
C GLY A 969 -21.49 -3.86 -13.68
N SER A 970 -22.79 -3.60 -13.78
CA SER A 970 -23.47 -2.52 -13.03
C SER A 970 -23.30 -2.70 -11.52
N ALA A 971 -23.39 -3.94 -11.03
CA ALA A 971 -22.93 -4.40 -9.73
C ALA A 971 -21.79 -5.40 -9.89
N THR A 972 -21.04 -5.67 -8.81
CA THR A 972 -20.04 -6.75 -8.81
C THR A 972 -20.63 -8.02 -8.24
N MET A 973 -20.50 -9.12 -8.96
CA MET A 973 -21.05 -10.41 -8.57
C MET A 973 -20.00 -11.51 -8.72
N LEU A 974 -19.84 -12.35 -7.69
CA LEU A 974 -19.04 -13.56 -7.76
C LEU A 974 -19.99 -14.76 -7.91
N VAL A 975 -19.84 -15.51 -8.98
CA VAL A 975 -20.59 -16.76 -9.23
C VAL A 975 -19.65 -17.93 -9.01
N LEU A 976 -20.04 -18.87 -8.15
CA LEU A 976 -19.17 -19.94 -7.67
C LEU A 976 -19.91 -21.29 -7.70
N SER A 977 -19.19 -22.34 -8.10
CA SER A 977 -19.59 -23.74 -7.86
C SER A 977 -18.46 -24.52 -7.19
N LEU A 978 -18.84 -25.34 -6.20
CA LEU A 978 -17.96 -26.32 -5.53
C LEU A 978 -18.24 -27.75 -6.01
N GLY A 979 -18.83 -27.91 -7.21
CA GLY A 979 -19.20 -29.19 -7.80
C GLY A 979 -20.62 -29.69 -7.50
N TYR A 980 -21.37 -28.98 -6.65
CA TYR A 980 -22.76 -29.29 -6.31
C TYR A 980 -23.64 -28.04 -6.38
N GLY A 981 -24.03 -27.66 -7.59
CA GLY A 981 -24.84 -26.45 -7.84
C GLY A 981 -24.01 -25.18 -7.97
N VAL A 982 -24.69 -24.07 -8.27
CA VAL A 982 -24.09 -22.76 -8.58
C VAL A 982 -24.73 -21.72 -7.69
N ASN A 983 -23.92 -20.84 -7.08
CA ASN A 983 -24.42 -19.79 -6.19
C ASN A 983 -23.83 -18.44 -6.60
N GLY A 984 -24.64 -17.39 -6.48
CA GLY A 984 -24.30 -16.02 -6.80
C GLY A 984 -24.22 -15.13 -5.56
N PHE A 985 -23.09 -14.47 -5.42
CA PHE A 985 -22.81 -13.56 -4.30
C PHE A 985 -22.59 -12.15 -4.85
N MET A 986 -23.35 -11.18 -4.35
CA MET A 986 -23.24 -9.79 -4.76
C MET A 986 -22.32 -9.05 -3.79
N TYR A 987 -21.42 -8.24 -4.33
CA TYR A 987 -20.53 -7.43 -3.51
C TYR A 987 -21.27 -6.22 -2.96
N ASP A 988 -21.24 -6.04 -1.64
CA ASP A 988 -21.70 -4.84 -0.97
C ASP A 988 -20.50 -3.92 -0.65
N PRO A 989 -20.33 -2.79 -1.37
CA PRO A 989 -19.21 -1.88 -1.15
C PRO A 989 -19.22 -1.19 0.21
N ALA A 990 -20.37 -1.09 0.90
CA ALA A 990 -20.48 -0.40 2.18
C ALA A 990 -19.81 -1.19 3.31
N ILE A 991 -19.86 -2.53 3.25
CA ILE A 991 -19.23 -3.43 4.23
C ILE A 991 -18.03 -4.19 3.69
N GLY A 992 -17.79 -4.17 2.37
CA GLY A 992 -16.64 -4.85 1.75
C GLY A 992 -16.77 -6.38 1.72
N GLU A 993 -18.00 -6.90 1.67
CA GLU A 993 -18.30 -8.34 1.70
C GLU A 993 -19.16 -8.81 0.54
N PHE A 994 -19.02 -10.10 0.19
CA PHE A 994 -19.85 -10.76 -0.81
C PHE A 994 -21.02 -11.46 -0.13
N VAL A 995 -22.24 -11.02 -0.41
CA VAL A 995 -23.47 -11.52 0.22
C VAL A 995 -24.23 -12.43 -0.76
N LEU A 996 -24.66 -13.60 -0.29
CA LEU A 996 -25.46 -14.54 -1.08
C LEU A 996 -26.78 -13.89 -1.48
N THR A 997 -27.01 -13.74 -2.79
CA THR A 997 -28.22 -13.13 -3.35
C THR A 997 -28.97 -14.08 -4.27
N ASP A 998 -28.25 -15.01 -4.91
CA ASP A 998 -28.80 -16.00 -5.83
C ASP A 998 -28.37 -17.41 -5.44
N PRO A 999 -29.07 -18.08 -4.50
CA PRO A 999 -28.81 -19.49 -4.17
C PRO A 999 -29.30 -20.43 -5.27
N ASP A 1000 -28.56 -21.52 -5.51
CA ASP A 1000 -28.89 -22.60 -6.47
C ASP A 1000 -29.35 -22.11 -7.85
N ILE A 1001 -28.50 -21.33 -8.52
CA ILE A 1001 -28.76 -20.81 -9.86
C ILE A 1001 -28.97 -21.96 -10.84
N ARG A 1002 -30.11 -21.93 -11.54
CA ARG A 1002 -30.47 -22.85 -12.63
C ARG A 1002 -30.66 -22.11 -13.94
N ILE A 1003 -30.08 -22.64 -15.00
CA ILE A 1003 -30.28 -22.12 -16.35
C ILE A 1003 -31.60 -22.64 -16.93
N PRO A 1004 -32.39 -21.81 -17.62
CA PRO A 1004 -33.58 -22.28 -18.34
C PRO A 1004 -33.22 -23.36 -19.37
N GLU A 1005 -34.06 -24.38 -19.55
CA GLU A 1005 -33.81 -25.45 -20.53
C GLU A 1005 -33.78 -24.96 -21.99
N ARG A 1006 -34.51 -23.87 -22.27
CA ARG A 1006 -34.54 -23.14 -23.54
C ARG A 1006 -34.69 -21.65 -23.27
N GLY A 1007 -33.94 -20.82 -23.99
CA GLY A 1007 -34.09 -19.36 -23.95
C GLY A 1007 -34.63 -18.78 -25.24
N ASN A 1008 -34.44 -17.48 -25.38
CA ASN A 1008 -34.91 -16.68 -26.52
C ASN A 1008 -33.82 -15.72 -27.04
N THR A 1009 -32.56 -15.96 -26.68
CA THR A 1009 -31.42 -15.16 -27.15
C THR A 1009 -30.30 -16.03 -27.70
N TYR A 1010 -29.58 -15.50 -28.67
CA TYR A 1010 -28.30 -16.05 -29.10
C TYR A 1010 -27.23 -14.97 -29.01
N SER A 1011 -26.02 -15.39 -28.63
CA SER A 1011 -24.88 -14.52 -28.42
C SER A 1011 -23.68 -15.00 -29.21
N ILE A 1012 -23.33 -14.25 -30.26
CA ILE A 1012 -22.23 -14.56 -31.18
C ILE A 1012 -21.78 -13.26 -31.88
N ASN A 1013 -20.47 -13.14 -32.16
CA ASN A 1013 -19.96 -12.01 -32.94
C ASN A 1013 -20.27 -12.19 -34.44
N GLU A 1014 -21.38 -11.61 -34.88
CA GLU A 1014 -21.84 -11.68 -36.28
C GLU A 1014 -20.90 -11.04 -37.31
N GLY A 1015 -19.94 -10.20 -36.88
CA GLY A 1015 -18.88 -9.68 -37.75
C GLY A 1015 -18.01 -10.78 -38.38
N TYR A 1016 -17.97 -11.97 -37.77
CA TYR A 1016 -17.27 -13.13 -38.31
C TYR A 1016 -18.11 -14.00 -39.26
N CYS A 1017 -19.32 -13.58 -39.63
CA CYS A 1017 -20.22 -14.38 -40.48
C CYS A 1017 -19.54 -14.92 -41.73
N ALA A 1018 -18.75 -14.12 -42.46
CA ALA A 1018 -18.02 -14.58 -43.66
C ALA A 1018 -17.00 -15.71 -43.39
N GLN A 1019 -16.51 -15.80 -42.15
CA GLN A 1019 -15.48 -16.73 -41.71
C GLN A 1019 -16.03 -18.00 -41.04
N TRP A 1020 -17.32 -18.04 -40.71
CA TRP A 1020 -17.96 -19.21 -40.12
C TRP A 1020 -18.10 -20.37 -41.11
N GLU A 1021 -18.12 -21.58 -40.56
CA GLU A 1021 -18.58 -22.78 -41.23
C GLU A 1021 -20.08 -22.69 -41.54
N SER A 1022 -20.56 -23.47 -42.52
CA SER A 1022 -21.95 -23.39 -43.01
C SER A 1022 -22.98 -23.69 -41.92
N HIS A 1023 -22.72 -24.67 -41.07
CA HIS A 1023 -23.64 -25.07 -40.00
C HIS A 1023 -23.93 -23.95 -38.99
N VAL A 1024 -22.92 -23.15 -38.61
CA VAL A 1024 -23.11 -22.00 -37.70
C VAL A 1024 -23.99 -20.94 -38.38
N LYS A 1025 -23.76 -20.68 -39.67
CA LYS A 1025 -24.57 -19.73 -40.44
C LYS A 1025 -26.02 -20.17 -40.50
N GLU A 1026 -26.25 -21.44 -40.83
CA GLU A 1026 -27.59 -22.03 -40.92
C GLU A 1026 -28.31 -22.00 -39.57
N TYR A 1027 -27.60 -22.29 -38.47
CA TYR A 1027 -28.15 -22.18 -37.13
C TYR A 1027 -28.56 -20.73 -36.81
N VAL A 1028 -27.67 -19.75 -36.99
CA VAL A 1028 -27.96 -18.34 -36.70
C VAL A 1028 -29.10 -17.82 -37.60
N GLU A 1029 -29.10 -18.18 -38.88
CA GLU A 1029 -30.18 -17.84 -39.82
C GLU A 1029 -31.52 -18.44 -39.38
N SER A 1030 -31.53 -19.69 -38.90
CA SER A 1030 -32.74 -20.32 -38.34
C SER A 1030 -33.28 -19.60 -37.09
N LYS A 1031 -32.42 -18.93 -36.32
CA LYS A 1031 -32.83 -18.15 -35.14
C LYS A 1031 -33.30 -16.74 -35.50
N LYS A 1032 -32.81 -16.17 -36.60
CA LYS A 1032 -33.30 -14.89 -37.15
C LYS A 1032 -34.61 -15.04 -37.92
N PHE A 1033 -34.74 -16.12 -38.69
CA PHE A 1033 -35.87 -16.40 -39.56
C PHE A 1033 -36.46 -17.79 -39.23
N PRO A 1034 -37.03 -17.96 -38.02
CA PRO A 1034 -37.58 -19.24 -37.62
C PRO A 1034 -38.81 -19.58 -38.47
N LYS A 1035 -38.96 -20.87 -38.83
CA LYS A 1035 -40.16 -21.39 -39.52
C LYS A 1035 -41.40 -21.33 -38.62
N GLU A 1036 -41.20 -21.52 -37.31
CA GLU A 1036 -42.24 -21.46 -36.28
C GLU A 1036 -41.70 -20.74 -35.04
N GLY A 1037 -42.54 -19.91 -34.39
CA GLY A 1037 -42.16 -19.14 -33.20
C GLY A 1037 -41.59 -17.75 -33.51
N LYS A 1038 -41.14 -17.05 -32.47
CA LYS A 1038 -40.56 -15.70 -32.59
C LYS A 1038 -39.04 -15.80 -32.84
N PRO A 1039 -38.46 -14.90 -33.65
CA PRO A 1039 -37.01 -14.77 -33.76
C PRO A 1039 -36.35 -14.58 -32.39
N TYR A 1040 -35.14 -15.10 -32.24
CA TYR A 1040 -34.37 -14.91 -31.02
C TYR A 1040 -33.76 -13.49 -31.01
N GLY A 1041 -33.67 -12.88 -29.84
CA GLY A 1041 -32.96 -11.62 -29.66
C GLY A 1041 -31.44 -11.83 -29.75
N ALA A 1042 -30.77 -11.09 -30.63
CA ALA A 1042 -29.31 -11.07 -30.67
C ALA A 1042 -28.77 -10.24 -29.49
N ARG A 1043 -27.81 -10.77 -28.74
CA ARG A 1043 -27.10 -10.04 -27.68
C ARG A 1043 -25.63 -10.42 -27.70
N TYR A 1044 -24.73 -9.46 -27.83
CA TYR A 1044 -23.30 -9.73 -27.77
C TYR A 1044 -22.59 -8.54 -27.14
N VAL A 1045 -22.19 -8.68 -25.88
CA VAL A 1045 -21.49 -7.64 -25.11
C VAL A 1045 -20.01 -7.61 -25.52
N GLY A 1046 -19.45 -8.76 -25.90
CA GLY A 1046 -18.04 -8.87 -26.27
C GLY A 1046 -17.09 -9.18 -25.11
N SER A 1047 -17.64 -9.43 -23.92
CA SER A 1047 -16.95 -10.07 -22.78
C SER A 1047 -17.63 -11.41 -22.54
N MET A 1048 -16.84 -12.48 -22.45
CA MET A 1048 -17.37 -13.82 -22.21
C MET A 1048 -18.14 -13.86 -20.89
N VAL A 1049 -17.60 -13.31 -19.81
CA VAL A 1049 -18.22 -13.31 -18.48
C VAL A 1049 -19.61 -12.67 -18.53
N ALA A 1050 -19.75 -11.52 -19.18
CA ALA A 1050 -21.02 -10.80 -19.27
C ALA A 1050 -22.06 -11.56 -20.12
N ASP A 1051 -21.65 -12.09 -21.27
CA ASP A 1051 -22.53 -12.83 -22.17
C ASP A 1051 -22.97 -14.18 -21.57
N VAL A 1052 -22.06 -14.89 -20.89
CA VAL A 1052 -22.34 -16.16 -20.21
C VAL A 1052 -23.22 -15.94 -18.97
N HIS A 1053 -22.95 -14.92 -18.14
CA HIS A 1053 -23.79 -14.64 -16.99
C HIS A 1053 -25.25 -14.35 -17.39
N ARG A 1054 -25.44 -13.54 -18.44
CA ARG A 1054 -26.78 -13.30 -19.01
C ARG A 1054 -27.42 -14.60 -19.52
N THR A 1055 -26.64 -15.46 -20.19
CA THR A 1055 -27.11 -16.76 -20.69
C THR A 1055 -27.55 -17.67 -19.56
N ILE A 1056 -26.84 -17.68 -18.43
CA ILE A 1056 -27.23 -18.44 -17.23
C ILE A 1056 -28.54 -17.91 -16.63
N LYS A 1057 -28.69 -16.58 -16.52
CA LYS A 1057 -29.88 -15.97 -15.88
C LYS A 1057 -31.13 -15.99 -16.76
N TYR A 1058 -30.99 -15.77 -18.06
CA TYR A 1058 -32.14 -15.61 -18.98
C TYR A 1058 -32.34 -16.77 -19.94
N GLY A 1059 -31.40 -17.72 -19.99
CA GLY A 1059 -31.38 -18.78 -20.99
C GLY A 1059 -30.99 -18.28 -22.38
N GLY A 1060 -30.77 -19.23 -23.27
CA GLY A 1060 -30.32 -19.01 -24.64
C GLY A 1060 -28.97 -19.67 -24.86
N ILE A 1061 -28.22 -19.20 -25.86
CA ILE A 1061 -26.93 -19.79 -26.22
C ILE A 1061 -25.86 -18.73 -26.43
N PHE A 1062 -24.66 -18.99 -25.92
CA PHE A 1062 -23.43 -18.29 -26.26
C PHE A 1062 -22.56 -19.17 -27.17
N ILE A 1063 -22.06 -18.59 -28.25
CA ILE A 1063 -21.33 -19.28 -29.30
C ILE A 1063 -20.07 -18.50 -29.65
N TYR A 1064 -18.93 -19.17 -29.55
CA TYR A 1064 -17.65 -18.72 -30.09
C TYR A 1064 -17.04 -19.86 -30.92
N PRO A 1065 -17.43 -19.98 -32.20
CA PRO A 1065 -17.11 -21.14 -33.01
C PRO A 1065 -15.68 -21.06 -33.57
N SER A 1066 -15.24 -22.11 -34.27
CA SER A 1066 -14.10 -22.02 -35.18
C SER A 1066 -14.37 -21.00 -36.29
N THR A 1067 -13.33 -20.28 -36.70
CA THR A 1067 -13.37 -19.41 -37.88
C THR A 1067 -12.24 -19.79 -38.83
N LYS A 1068 -12.32 -19.38 -40.10
CA LYS A 1068 -11.23 -19.58 -41.06
C LYS A 1068 -9.88 -19.02 -40.58
N SER A 1069 -9.89 -17.92 -39.83
CA SER A 1069 -8.68 -17.30 -39.26
C SER A 1069 -8.25 -17.92 -37.93
N SER A 1070 -9.16 -18.58 -37.21
CA SER A 1070 -8.90 -19.26 -35.93
C SER A 1070 -9.58 -20.64 -35.92
N PRO A 1071 -8.96 -21.66 -36.56
CA PRO A 1071 -9.58 -22.98 -36.74
C PRO A 1071 -9.89 -23.73 -35.44
N ASN A 1072 -9.12 -23.44 -34.38
CA ASN A 1072 -9.30 -24.04 -33.05
C ASN A 1072 -10.12 -23.13 -32.10
N GLY A 1073 -10.85 -22.13 -32.62
CA GLY A 1073 -11.54 -21.13 -31.80
C GLY A 1073 -10.60 -20.04 -31.26
N LYS A 1074 -11.16 -19.03 -30.58
CA LYS A 1074 -10.41 -17.94 -29.95
C LYS A 1074 -10.18 -18.16 -28.44
N LEU A 1075 -11.22 -18.61 -27.74
CA LEU A 1075 -11.21 -18.78 -26.28
C LEU A 1075 -10.28 -19.92 -25.86
N ARG A 1076 -9.69 -19.83 -24.67
CA ARG A 1076 -8.71 -20.77 -24.14
C ARG A 1076 -9.36 -21.77 -23.20
N LEU A 1077 -8.90 -23.00 -23.29
CA LEU A 1077 -9.55 -24.13 -22.64
C LEU A 1077 -9.46 -24.05 -21.11
N LEU A 1078 -8.28 -23.82 -20.55
CA LEU A 1078 -8.05 -23.99 -19.11
C LEU A 1078 -8.69 -22.93 -18.23
N TYR A 1079 -8.73 -21.67 -18.68
CA TYR A 1079 -9.12 -20.52 -17.89
C TYR A 1079 -10.33 -19.75 -18.42
N GLU A 1080 -10.85 -20.07 -19.61
CA GLU A 1080 -12.12 -19.52 -20.12
C GLU A 1080 -13.15 -20.64 -20.35
N GLY A 1081 -12.82 -21.61 -21.21
CA GLY A 1081 -13.72 -22.68 -21.64
C GLY A 1081 -14.16 -23.62 -20.51
N ASN A 1082 -13.21 -24.26 -19.83
CA ASN A 1082 -13.46 -25.20 -18.73
C ASN A 1082 -14.26 -24.57 -17.57
N PRO A 1083 -13.85 -23.44 -16.97
CA PRO A 1083 -14.59 -22.85 -15.86
C PRO A 1083 -16.02 -22.45 -16.23
N MET A 1084 -16.24 -21.89 -17.43
CA MET A 1084 -17.58 -21.52 -17.87
C MET A 1084 -18.45 -22.75 -18.19
N ALA A 1085 -17.87 -23.77 -18.83
CA ALA A 1085 -18.54 -25.05 -19.05
C ALA A 1085 -18.92 -25.75 -17.74
N PHE A 1086 -18.04 -25.69 -16.73
CA PHE A 1086 -18.28 -26.24 -15.40
C PHE A 1086 -19.48 -25.56 -14.74
N ILE A 1087 -19.51 -24.22 -14.72
CA ILE A 1087 -20.63 -23.46 -14.16
C ILE A 1087 -21.93 -23.74 -14.92
N VAL A 1088 -21.93 -23.69 -16.26
CA VAL A 1088 -23.15 -23.92 -17.05
C VAL A 1088 -23.69 -25.32 -16.84
N THR A 1089 -22.83 -26.33 -16.80
CA THR A 1089 -23.24 -27.74 -16.57
C THR A 1089 -23.79 -27.91 -15.15
N GLN A 1090 -23.14 -27.32 -14.14
CA GLN A 1090 -23.62 -27.34 -12.76
C GLN A 1090 -24.95 -26.59 -12.57
N ALA A 1091 -25.24 -25.59 -13.40
CA ALA A 1091 -26.52 -24.89 -13.45
C ALA A 1091 -27.62 -25.68 -14.22
N GLY A 1092 -27.30 -26.83 -14.82
CA GLY A 1092 -28.24 -27.67 -15.58
C GLY A 1092 -28.25 -27.43 -17.10
N GLY A 1093 -27.29 -26.66 -17.61
CA GLY A 1093 -27.12 -26.38 -19.04
C GLY A 1093 -26.25 -27.40 -19.74
N LYS A 1094 -25.77 -27.02 -20.93
CA LYS A 1094 -24.85 -27.84 -21.73
C LYS A 1094 -23.72 -26.99 -22.28
N ALA A 1095 -22.54 -27.58 -22.40
CA ALA A 1095 -21.35 -26.96 -23.00
C ALA A 1095 -20.65 -27.94 -23.94
N SER A 1096 -20.29 -27.51 -25.15
CA SER A 1096 -19.67 -28.36 -26.15
C SER A 1096 -18.71 -27.59 -27.06
N THR A 1097 -17.73 -28.30 -27.61
CA THR A 1097 -16.84 -27.80 -28.66
C THR A 1097 -17.46 -27.84 -30.06
N GLY A 1098 -18.69 -28.33 -30.17
CA GLY A 1098 -19.30 -28.74 -31.44
C GLY A 1098 -19.11 -30.22 -31.74
N LYS A 1099 -18.05 -30.84 -31.20
CA LYS A 1099 -17.70 -32.26 -31.44
C LYS A 1099 -17.75 -33.13 -30.19
N GLN A 1100 -17.35 -32.59 -29.05
CA GLN A 1100 -17.34 -33.28 -27.76
C GLN A 1100 -17.73 -32.31 -26.63
N ASP A 1101 -17.91 -32.82 -25.42
CA ASP A 1101 -18.09 -31.98 -24.22
C ASP A 1101 -16.79 -31.22 -23.93
N ILE A 1102 -16.89 -29.94 -23.54
CA ILE A 1102 -15.72 -29.12 -23.20
C ILE A 1102 -14.98 -29.71 -21.98
N LEU A 1103 -15.71 -30.22 -20.99
CA LEU A 1103 -15.11 -30.72 -19.75
C LEU A 1103 -14.35 -32.04 -19.93
N ASP A 1104 -14.60 -32.75 -21.03
CA ASP A 1104 -13.90 -33.99 -21.40
C ASP A 1104 -12.64 -33.75 -22.24
N VAL A 1105 -12.40 -32.53 -22.73
CA VAL A 1105 -11.20 -32.21 -23.49
C VAL A 1105 -9.97 -32.32 -22.60
N VAL A 1106 -9.01 -33.18 -22.97
CA VAL A 1106 -7.71 -33.27 -22.31
C VAL A 1106 -6.80 -32.18 -22.91
N PRO A 1107 -6.31 -31.21 -22.11
CA PRO A 1107 -5.43 -30.16 -22.60
C PRO A 1107 -4.05 -30.70 -22.99
N GLU A 1108 -3.55 -30.31 -24.16
CA GLU A 1108 -2.18 -30.59 -24.62
C GLU A 1108 -1.21 -29.46 -24.25
N LYS A 1109 -1.73 -28.24 -24.10
CA LYS A 1109 -0.96 -27.02 -23.80
C LYS A 1109 -1.76 -26.11 -22.87
N ILE A 1110 -1.06 -25.33 -22.05
CA ILE A 1110 -1.68 -24.43 -21.07
C ILE A 1110 -2.54 -23.33 -21.72
N HIS A 1111 -2.15 -22.84 -22.90
CA HIS A 1111 -2.90 -21.84 -23.68
C HIS A 1111 -3.64 -22.44 -24.89
N GLN A 1112 -4.05 -23.71 -24.81
CA GLN A 1112 -4.81 -24.35 -25.89
C GLN A 1112 -6.15 -23.63 -26.11
N ARG A 1113 -6.45 -23.30 -27.37
CA ARG A 1113 -7.74 -22.71 -27.76
C ARG A 1113 -8.79 -23.77 -28.04
N VAL A 1114 -10.06 -23.43 -27.85
CA VAL A 1114 -11.20 -24.31 -28.08
C VAL A 1114 -12.42 -23.54 -28.62
N PRO A 1115 -13.18 -24.08 -29.59
CA PRO A 1115 -14.51 -23.57 -29.92
C PRO A 1115 -15.48 -23.80 -28.76
N VAL A 1116 -16.42 -22.88 -28.54
CA VAL A 1116 -17.34 -22.94 -27.40
C VAL A 1116 -18.79 -22.74 -27.85
N PHE A 1117 -19.65 -23.68 -27.49
CA PHE A 1117 -21.10 -23.61 -27.57
C PHE A 1117 -21.65 -23.94 -26.18
N LEU A 1118 -22.20 -22.96 -25.47
CA LEU A 1118 -22.73 -23.19 -24.12
C LEU A 1118 -24.02 -22.43 -23.85
N GLY A 1119 -24.84 -22.95 -22.95
CA GLY A 1119 -26.07 -22.30 -22.50
C GLY A 1119 -27.18 -23.29 -22.21
N SER A 1120 -28.41 -22.89 -22.52
CA SER A 1120 -29.62 -23.68 -22.40
C SER A 1120 -29.48 -24.99 -23.17
N LYS A 1121 -29.78 -26.10 -22.50
CA LYS A 1121 -29.55 -27.46 -23.02
C LYS A 1121 -30.16 -27.67 -24.39
N LEU A 1122 -31.40 -27.25 -24.59
CA LEU A 1122 -32.12 -27.45 -25.85
C LEU A 1122 -31.59 -26.54 -26.98
N ASP A 1123 -31.13 -25.32 -26.67
CA ASP A 1123 -30.55 -24.44 -27.69
C ASP A 1123 -29.17 -24.93 -28.14
N VAL A 1124 -28.37 -25.46 -27.21
CA VAL A 1124 -27.09 -26.11 -27.55
C VAL A 1124 -27.32 -27.39 -28.36
N ASP A 1125 -28.30 -28.21 -27.99
CA ASP A 1125 -28.66 -29.41 -28.77
C ASP A 1125 -29.13 -29.06 -30.18
N ASP A 1126 -29.94 -28.00 -30.34
CA ASP A 1126 -30.32 -27.48 -31.65
C ASP A 1126 -29.06 -27.10 -32.45
N ALA A 1127 -28.14 -26.31 -31.89
CA ALA A 1127 -26.92 -25.89 -32.58
C ALA A 1127 -26.03 -27.07 -33.00
N LEU A 1128 -25.88 -28.06 -32.12
CA LEU A 1128 -25.11 -29.28 -32.41
C LEU A 1128 -25.76 -30.14 -33.50
N SER A 1129 -27.08 -30.05 -33.70
CA SER A 1129 -27.78 -30.80 -34.75
C SER A 1129 -27.46 -30.32 -36.17
N PHE A 1130 -27.02 -29.06 -36.34
CA PHE A 1130 -26.54 -28.54 -37.62
C PHE A 1130 -25.09 -28.98 -37.93
N ILE A 1131 -24.32 -29.38 -36.91
CA ILE A 1131 -22.92 -29.81 -37.05
C ILE A 1131 -22.83 -31.29 -37.45
N LYS A 1132 -23.80 -32.09 -37.02
CA LYS A 1132 -23.93 -33.52 -37.33
C LYS A 1132 -24.49 -33.73 -38.73
#